data_AF-A0A3D5HPQ4-F1
#
_entry.id   AF-A0A3D5HPQ4-F1
#
_cell.length_a   1.000
_cell.length_b   1.000
_cell.length_c   1.000
_cell.angle_alpha   90.00
_cell.angle_beta   90.00
_cell.angle_gamma   90.00
#
_symmetry.space_group_name_H-M   'P 1'
#
loop_
_entity.id
_entity.type
_entity.pdbx_description
1 polymer ?
#
loop_
_entity_poly.entity_id
_entity_poly.type
_entity_poly.pdbx_seq_one_letter_code
_entity_poly.pdbx_strand_id
1 'polypeptide(L)'
;MNRVLGLLFILLMLSSIVSAQSWTSKSESKLNLSGIQDFLPIKSVVAKVSDIDIKNILWSAPYEYQSRAIDSPARLRMMMADGTSLLFGIVRYDMQEPLLAAKFNNIRTFKGICLSDKKIRARLDYTVHGLRAVINAPNQHIYIEHYKRGNKDYKIIYDRKDYISHEVFTCGVTEQKIDYSRDPKQADIRQGTCEFNTLRLANATTAEYSDFHISDTSIPDEEEVHSAVVTTINRVNEVYEQDFGVRMVLIDNNEEIYYYDSATDPYTNGSGGAMLSENQENLDDVIGNDNYDIGHVFSTGGGGVAYLSSVCNDNNKAGGVTGQNSPIGDPFDIDYVAHEMGHQMGANHTQNNPCNSVSATRMEPGSASTIMGYAGICAPNVQSNSDPYFHAISVEEVMNDASVFSCAEEIIDFGNTSPEVTLDATTYDIPKSTTFILEANGSDPDGDEITYCWEQMDNQSATMPPASTNTGGPAFRTFEPVSNSKRYFPSLPDIIAENNPTWEVLPSVSRDMNFRVTVRDWHIGPDQTDGTEIAGGCTAEADVVISVDGNSGPFIVNSQATNVTWNATENETIEWDVAGTDNTPISCSNVEIWFSEDDTFDAPTLVLTTNNDGSADIIVPNIITTTGRIMVKGEDNIFFDINQGEITIEETIPTFTLVIDPPNQSFCNDVNGSQSSVNSTSILGYATPITLSILSGLPSGTTATFSTNPIDPGDFAILQLSGFAGEVGDYDIIVQGQSGAITKSEIYQLSLSPPAISPVAISPIDGADGVSLEPTLQWENLTGTNSYDYELSTEPNGMGLIQSGNITQNEVSVSSPLDESTSYHWRIRTNNNCGISDWSEDYIFTTIVCQTFGSTDIPVDIPDDAAIAITSDLNIYDRGVVSDLDIVDLIGTHTWMNDLNFSMTSPDNTKMEFWDQPCGNQNNFDINFDDEASNGNFPCPPTDGGTYIPDNVLSVFDTKNILGLWQLEIYDDFNQDGGELESWGLKICIEDYCDLTVSNTDVSGLGSFLGAINCAEPGDTVRLMSDLANQSINLTNIITLNQDVNILADSTDNIILNFSISNSGLIIAPGVNVSFEGFTIQAIGTQPSLTNNGSIKITNMDIIQPLDNQLINSATGSIEIFGSCNIKE
;
A
#
# COMPACT_ATOMS: atom_id res chain seq x y z
N MET A 1 29.97 -59.73 70.08
CA MET A 1 29.68 -58.38 70.64
C MET A 1 30.11 -57.22 69.72
N ASN A 2 30.93 -57.44 68.67
CA ASN A 2 31.39 -56.38 67.75
C ASN A 2 30.58 -56.26 66.43
N ARG A 3 29.46 -56.96 66.27
CA ARG A 3 28.58 -56.82 65.10
C ARG A 3 27.29 -56.04 65.37
N VAL A 4 27.00 -55.71 66.63
CA VAL A 4 25.80 -54.94 67.03
C VAL A 4 26.13 -53.45 67.19
N LEU A 5 27.39 -53.09 67.52
CA LEU A 5 27.83 -51.68 67.57
C LEU A 5 28.05 -51.05 66.18
N GLY A 6 28.43 -51.85 65.17
CA GLY A 6 28.66 -51.34 63.81
C GLY A 6 27.37 -51.03 63.02
N LEU A 7 26.27 -51.75 63.30
CA LEU A 7 24.98 -51.43 62.69
C LEU A 7 24.27 -50.26 63.37
N LEU A 8 24.56 -49.96 64.64
CA LEU A 8 23.99 -48.79 65.31
C LEU A 8 24.65 -47.48 64.86
N PHE A 9 25.92 -47.51 64.44
CA PHE A 9 26.64 -46.33 63.97
C PHE A 9 26.33 -45.97 62.49
N ILE A 10 25.89 -46.94 61.68
CA ILE A 10 25.46 -46.72 60.29
C ILE A 10 23.96 -46.35 60.22
N LEU A 11 23.14 -46.78 61.19
CA LEU A 11 21.74 -46.32 61.26
C LEU A 11 21.56 -44.91 61.88
N LEU A 12 22.59 -44.32 62.50
CA LEU A 12 22.56 -42.97 63.05
C LEU A 12 23.11 -41.89 62.10
N MET A 13 23.60 -42.27 60.91
CA MET A 13 24.09 -41.35 59.87
C MET A 13 23.15 -41.26 58.64
N LEU A 14 21.96 -41.87 58.73
CA LEU A 14 20.94 -41.89 57.66
C LEU A 14 19.59 -41.30 58.10
N SER A 15 19.61 -40.48 59.15
CA SER A 15 18.43 -39.75 59.63
C SER A 15 18.65 -38.23 59.60
N SER A 16 19.16 -37.70 58.49
CA SER A 16 18.72 -36.39 58.03
C SER A 16 17.49 -36.65 57.16
N ILE A 17 16.35 -36.83 57.82
CA ILE A 17 15.06 -36.61 57.19
C ILE A 17 15.16 -35.17 56.68
N VAL A 18 15.33 -34.99 55.36
CA VAL A 18 15.03 -33.73 54.71
C VAL A 18 13.56 -33.51 55.04
N SER A 19 13.30 -32.67 56.04
CA SER A 19 11.95 -32.24 56.34
C SER A 19 11.51 -31.50 55.08
N ALA A 20 10.61 -32.10 54.30
CA ALA A 20 10.06 -31.45 53.14
C ALA A 20 9.31 -30.21 53.63
N GLN A 21 9.83 -29.02 53.32
CA GLN A 21 9.12 -27.77 53.52
C GLN A 21 7.70 -27.94 52.97
N SER A 22 6.69 -27.71 53.82
CA SER A 22 5.29 -27.96 53.46
C SER A 22 4.45 -26.70 53.68
N TRP A 23 3.63 -26.40 52.68
CA TRP A 23 2.64 -25.34 52.71
C TRP A 23 1.28 -25.97 52.99
N THR A 24 0.56 -25.44 53.98
CA THR A 24 -0.78 -25.94 54.33
C THR A 24 -1.79 -24.81 54.23
N SER A 25 -2.67 -24.86 53.23
CA SER A 25 -3.76 -23.89 53.06
C SER A 25 -4.69 -23.87 54.28
N LYS A 26 -5.17 -22.68 54.64
CA LYS A 26 -6.05 -22.42 55.78
C LYS A 26 -7.24 -21.58 55.34
N SER A 27 -8.40 -21.87 55.92
CA SER A 27 -9.59 -21.03 55.74
C SER A 27 -9.49 -19.80 56.64
N GLU A 28 -9.62 -18.62 56.05
CA GLU A 28 -9.58 -17.32 56.74
C GLU A 28 -10.58 -17.22 57.90
N SER A 29 -11.80 -17.75 57.71
CA SER A 29 -12.88 -17.72 58.71
C SER A 29 -12.54 -18.39 60.07
N LYS A 30 -11.41 -19.10 60.15
CA LYS A 30 -10.97 -19.85 61.33
C LYS A 30 -9.66 -19.33 61.94
N LEU A 31 -9.08 -18.24 61.43
CA LEU A 31 -7.80 -17.71 61.90
C LEU A 31 -8.01 -16.49 62.82
N ASN A 32 -7.63 -16.62 64.09
CA ASN A 32 -7.54 -15.50 65.02
C ASN A 32 -6.07 -15.32 65.41
N LEU A 33 -5.37 -14.46 64.68
CA LEU A 33 -3.93 -14.21 64.80
C LEU A 33 -3.68 -12.77 65.25
N SER A 34 -2.65 -12.57 66.08
CA SER A 34 -2.14 -11.24 66.43
C SER A 34 -1.33 -10.63 65.29
N GLY A 35 -1.41 -9.30 65.13
CA GLY A 35 -0.67 -8.54 64.13
C GLY A 35 -1.55 -7.54 63.35
N ILE A 36 -0.91 -6.69 62.56
CA ILE A 36 -1.59 -5.69 61.70
C ILE A 36 -1.93 -6.33 60.36
N GLN A 37 -3.12 -6.02 59.82
CA GLN A 37 -3.50 -6.43 58.47
C GLN A 37 -3.49 -5.21 57.57
N ASP A 38 -2.61 -5.27 56.58
CA ASP A 38 -2.33 -4.11 55.73
C ASP A 38 -3.33 -3.99 54.60
N PHE A 39 -3.64 -5.11 53.96
CA PHE A 39 -4.60 -5.19 52.87
C PHE A 39 -5.27 -6.57 52.81
N LEU A 40 -6.31 -6.66 51.98
CA LEU A 40 -7.01 -7.89 51.65
C LEU A 40 -7.30 -7.92 50.15
N PRO A 41 -6.62 -8.80 49.38
CA PRO A 41 -6.94 -9.01 47.98
C PRO A 41 -8.38 -9.52 47.80
N ILE A 42 -8.94 -9.28 46.62
CA ILE A 42 -10.27 -9.79 46.22
C ILE A 42 -10.28 -11.32 46.29
N LYS A 43 -9.19 -11.95 45.83
CA LYS A 43 -8.98 -13.40 45.84
C LYS A 43 -7.57 -13.70 46.32
N SER A 44 -7.46 -14.63 47.27
CA SER A 44 -6.17 -15.06 47.81
C SER A 44 -6.24 -16.46 48.42
N VAL A 45 -5.07 -17.04 48.70
CA VAL A 45 -4.90 -18.25 49.50
C VAL A 45 -4.09 -17.90 50.73
N VAL A 46 -4.61 -18.20 51.92
CA VAL A 46 -3.83 -18.11 53.15
C VAL A 46 -3.21 -19.47 53.46
N ALA A 47 -1.91 -19.50 53.69
CA ALA A 47 -1.17 -20.72 53.95
C ALA A 47 -0.29 -20.60 55.19
N LYS A 48 -0.18 -21.71 55.94
CA LYS A 48 0.82 -21.87 56.99
C LYS A 48 2.06 -22.54 56.42
N VAL A 49 3.22 -21.96 56.69
CA VAL A 49 4.56 -22.50 56.36
C VAL A 49 5.49 -22.26 57.54
N SER A 50 6.50 -23.11 57.70
CA SER A 50 7.50 -23.02 58.77
C SER A 50 8.55 -21.96 58.43
N ASP A 51 8.55 -20.82 59.13
CA ASP A 51 9.52 -19.74 58.91
C ASP A 51 10.97 -20.20 59.12
N ILE A 52 11.21 -21.05 60.13
CA ILE A 52 12.55 -21.58 60.42
C ILE A 52 13.07 -22.47 59.29
N ASP A 53 12.20 -23.27 58.65
CA ASP A 53 12.59 -24.12 57.53
C ASP A 53 12.90 -23.27 56.29
N ILE A 54 12.08 -22.25 56.01
CA ILE A 54 12.36 -21.27 54.95
C ILE A 54 13.73 -20.62 55.18
N LYS A 55 13.95 -20.07 56.38
CA LYS A 55 15.21 -19.39 56.72
C LYS A 55 16.40 -20.31 56.55
N ASN A 56 16.32 -21.55 57.03
CA ASN A 56 17.41 -22.52 56.87
C ASN A 56 17.72 -22.83 55.40
N ILE A 57 16.70 -22.96 54.54
CA ILE A 57 16.89 -23.18 53.10
C ILE A 57 17.56 -21.96 52.47
N LEU A 58 17.05 -20.75 52.72
CA LEU A 58 17.59 -19.52 52.16
C LEU A 58 19.02 -19.24 52.63
N TRP A 59 19.36 -19.50 53.90
CA TRP A 59 20.74 -19.34 54.40
C TRP A 59 21.71 -20.37 53.85
N SER A 60 21.21 -21.48 53.30
CA SER A 60 22.03 -22.47 52.59
C SER A 60 22.24 -22.13 51.11
N ALA A 61 21.55 -21.09 50.59
CA ALA A 61 21.71 -20.67 49.21
C ALA A 61 23.14 -20.16 48.96
N PRO A 62 23.81 -20.66 47.91
CA PRO A 62 25.06 -20.08 47.45
C PRO A 62 24.80 -18.66 46.92
N TYR A 63 25.85 -17.85 46.84
CA TYR A 63 25.76 -16.60 46.09
C TYR A 63 25.56 -16.87 44.59
N GLU A 64 24.90 -15.96 43.87
CA GLU A 64 24.67 -16.05 42.42
C GLU A 64 25.98 -16.21 41.66
N TYR A 65 27.02 -15.53 42.14
CA TYR A 65 28.37 -15.64 41.61
C TYR A 65 29.07 -16.99 41.90
N GLN A 66 28.52 -17.85 42.76
CA GLN A 66 29.11 -19.16 43.11
C GLN A 66 28.44 -20.34 42.45
N SER A 67 27.15 -20.23 42.11
CA SER A 67 26.38 -21.35 41.58
C SER A 67 25.15 -20.84 40.87
N ARG A 68 24.80 -21.54 39.79
CA ARG A 68 23.57 -21.25 39.07
C ARG A 68 22.33 -21.57 39.87
N ALA A 69 21.25 -20.79 39.72
CA ALA A 69 19.99 -21.02 40.44
C ALA A 69 19.42 -22.42 40.18
N ILE A 70 19.46 -22.88 38.93
CA ILE A 70 18.99 -24.23 38.55
C ILE A 70 19.81 -25.34 39.23
N ASP A 71 21.11 -25.13 39.45
CA ASP A 71 22.00 -26.12 40.07
C ASP A 71 22.06 -26.01 41.59
N SER A 72 21.64 -24.88 42.15
CA SER A 72 21.76 -24.54 43.57
C SER A 72 21.24 -25.64 44.50
N PRO A 73 21.99 -26.08 45.53
CA PRO A 73 21.47 -27.06 46.48
C PRO A 73 20.29 -26.52 47.31
N ALA A 74 20.09 -25.20 47.38
CA ALA A 74 18.97 -24.59 48.08
C ALA A 74 17.69 -24.69 47.25
N ARG A 75 16.76 -25.54 47.70
CA ARG A 75 15.48 -25.81 47.04
C ARG A 75 14.32 -25.29 47.89
N LEU A 76 13.61 -24.28 47.39
CA LEU A 76 12.47 -23.68 48.07
C LEU A 76 11.18 -24.03 47.34
N ARG A 77 10.21 -24.61 48.05
CA ARG A 77 8.86 -24.81 47.55
C ARG A 77 8.06 -23.54 47.86
N MET A 78 7.33 -23.02 46.87
CA MET A 78 6.44 -21.86 47.03
C MET A 78 5.04 -22.20 46.54
N MET A 79 4.02 -21.73 47.26
CA MET A 79 2.61 -21.94 46.91
C MET A 79 2.15 -20.88 45.92
N MET A 80 1.37 -21.29 44.93
CA MET A 80 0.79 -20.43 43.90
C MET A 80 -0.62 -19.96 44.34
N ALA A 81 -1.17 -18.96 43.66
CA ALA A 81 -2.49 -18.38 43.97
C ALA A 81 -3.66 -19.37 43.78
N ASP A 82 -3.47 -20.46 43.04
CA ASP A 82 -4.43 -21.56 42.87
C ASP A 82 -4.31 -22.65 43.97
N GLY A 83 -3.35 -22.49 44.89
CA GLY A 83 -3.06 -23.44 45.96
C GLY A 83 -2.13 -24.60 45.57
N THR A 84 -1.66 -24.66 44.32
CA THR A 84 -0.58 -25.58 43.91
C THR A 84 0.76 -25.12 44.47
N SER A 85 1.84 -25.91 44.28
CA SER A 85 3.16 -25.50 44.75
C SER A 85 4.27 -25.93 43.80
N LEU A 86 5.09 -24.97 43.40
CA LEU A 86 6.25 -25.16 42.52
C LEU A 86 7.54 -25.21 43.33
N LEU A 87 8.59 -25.80 42.74
CA LEU A 87 9.89 -25.96 43.37
C LEU A 87 10.92 -25.10 42.64
N PHE A 88 11.60 -24.24 43.39
CA PHE A 88 12.58 -23.28 42.87
C PHE A 88 13.98 -23.62 43.36
N GLY A 89 14.96 -23.48 42.47
CA GLY A 89 16.37 -23.37 42.86
C GLY A 89 16.69 -21.92 43.20
N ILE A 90 17.30 -21.69 44.36
CA ILE A 90 17.48 -20.34 44.92
C ILE A 90 18.96 -19.98 45.02
N VAL A 91 19.31 -18.78 44.60
CA VAL A 91 20.63 -18.15 44.83
C VAL A 91 20.45 -16.85 45.58
N ARG A 92 21.46 -16.49 46.37
CA ARG A 92 21.55 -15.19 47.03
C ARG A 92 22.21 -14.20 46.09
N TYR A 93 21.66 -13.00 45.98
CA TYR A 93 22.36 -11.86 45.38
C TYR A 93 22.49 -10.76 46.43
N ASP A 94 23.57 -10.00 46.39
CA ASP A 94 23.79 -8.91 47.35
C ASP A 94 23.27 -7.59 46.78
N MET A 95 22.40 -6.94 47.55
CA MET A 95 21.82 -5.62 47.28
C MET A 95 22.30 -4.58 48.30
N GLN A 96 23.37 -4.92 49.02
CA GLN A 96 23.94 -4.15 50.11
C GLN A 96 25.45 -4.32 50.04
N GLU A 97 26.19 -3.25 50.23
CA GLU A 97 27.64 -3.32 50.38
C GLU A 97 28.03 -4.14 51.65
N PRO A 98 29.26 -4.69 51.70
CA PRO A 98 29.63 -5.71 52.67
C PRO A 98 29.49 -5.33 54.15
N LEU A 99 29.70 -4.08 54.54
CA LEU A 99 29.58 -3.62 55.93
C LEU A 99 28.12 -3.51 56.34
N LEU A 100 27.25 -2.98 55.47
CA LEU A 100 25.81 -2.90 55.71
C LEU A 100 25.21 -4.30 55.84
N ALA A 101 25.56 -5.20 54.90
CA ALA A 101 25.11 -6.60 54.92
C ALA A 101 25.60 -7.36 56.17
N ALA A 102 26.79 -7.02 56.70
CA ALA A 102 27.32 -7.61 57.92
C ALA A 102 26.59 -7.09 59.18
N LYS A 103 26.22 -5.81 59.21
CA LYS A 103 25.40 -5.20 60.27
C LYS A 103 24.01 -5.83 60.29
N PHE A 104 23.34 -5.90 59.15
CA PHE A 104 21.99 -6.45 58.99
C PHE A 104 21.98 -7.92 58.54
N ASN A 105 22.73 -8.79 59.24
CA ASN A 105 22.94 -10.19 58.80
C ASN A 105 21.69 -11.09 58.74
N ASN A 106 20.55 -10.61 59.26
CA ASN A 106 19.24 -11.28 59.20
C ASN A 106 18.40 -10.88 57.98
N ILE A 107 18.89 -9.96 57.15
CA ILE A 107 18.22 -9.42 55.97
C ILE A 107 19.01 -9.85 54.73
N ARG A 108 18.35 -10.55 53.79
CA ARG A 108 18.98 -11.03 52.55
C ARG A 108 18.00 -11.06 51.39
N THR A 109 18.53 -10.87 50.19
CA THR A 109 17.81 -10.91 48.92
C THR A 109 18.23 -12.12 48.09
N PHE A 110 17.30 -12.63 47.28
CA PHE A 110 17.46 -13.88 46.55
C PHE A 110 16.77 -13.84 45.18
N LYS A 111 17.31 -14.61 44.25
CA LYS A 111 16.70 -14.95 42.95
C LYS A 111 16.32 -16.43 42.94
N GLY A 112 15.22 -16.76 42.27
CA GLY A 112 14.74 -18.12 42.12
C GLY A 112 14.36 -18.45 40.69
N ILE A 113 14.66 -19.68 40.27
CA ILE A 113 14.19 -20.25 38.99
C ILE A 113 13.43 -21.54 39.28
N CYS A 114 12.23 -21.67 38.71
CA CYS A 114 11.42 -22.87 38.84
C CYS A 114 12.08 -24.04 38.08
N LEU A 115 12.16 -25.19 38.74
CA LEU A 115 12.87 -26.37 38.19
C LEU A 115 12.05 -27.12 37.13
N SER A 116 10.72 -26.96 37.14
CA SER A 116 9.84 -27.59 36.14
C SER A 116 9.63 -26.71 34.92
N ASP A 117 9.80 -25.40 35.06
CA ASP A 117 9.62 -24.43 33.99
C ASP A 117 10.52 -23.21 34.25
N LYS A 118 11.57 -23.04 33.44
CA LYS A 118 12.57 -21.98 33.64
C LYS A 118 12.03 -20.58 33.36
N LYS A 119 10.84 -20.47 32.73
CA LYS A 119 10.13 -19.21 32.50
C LYS A 119 9.58 -18.63 33.80
N ILE A 120 9.31 -19.50 34.78
CA ILE A 120 8.78 -19.08 36.07
C ILE A 120 9.94 -18.73 36.98
N ARG A 121 10.01 -17.45 37.35
CA ARG A 121 11.10 -16.86 38.11
C ARG A 121 10.56 -16.23 39.39
N ALA A 122 11.44 -16.01 40.35
CA ALA A 122 11.05 -15.39 41.61
C ALA A 122 12.10 -14.41 42.12
N ARG A 123 11.63 -13.27 42.61
CA ARG A 123 12.40 -12.32 43.40
C ARG A 123 11.97 -12.48 44.86
N LEU A 124 12.91 -12.64 45.77
CA LEU A 124 12.59 -12.90 47.19
C LEU A 124 13.46 -12.06 48.10
N ASP A 125 12.87 -11.60 49.19
CA ASP A 125 13.58 -11.09 50.36
C ASP A 125 13.18 -11.88 51.60
N TYR A 126 14.17 -12.05 52.48
CA TYR A 126 13.92 -12.49 53.84
C TYR A 126 14.42 -11.41 54.78
N THR A 127 13.50 -10.78 55.50
CA THR A 127 13.79 -9.67 56.42
C THR A 127 13.51 -10.06 57.87
N VAL A 128 13.56 -9.10 58.79
CA VAL A 128 13.13 -9.33 60.18
C VAL A 128 11.65 -9.70 60.29
N HIS A 129 10.85 -9.48 59.25
CA HIS A 129 9.44 -9.91 59.20
C HIS A 129 9.26 -11.31 58.60
N GLY A 130 10.28 -11.87 57.94
CA GLY A 130 10.28 -13.19 57.30
C GLY A 130 10.26 -13.09 55.77
N LEU A 131 9.82 -14.16 55.10
CA LEU A 131 9.82 -14.24 53.62
C LEU A 131 8.76 -13.36 52.96
N ARG A 132 9.17 -12.60 51.95
CA ARG A 132 8.32 -12.11 50.86
C ARG A 132 8.84 -12.63 49.52
N ALA A 133 7.94 -12.76 48.55
CA ALA A 133 8.35 -13.13 47.20
C ALA A 133 7.36 -12.61 46.16
N VAL A 134 7.91 -12.21 45.02
CA VAL A 134 7.18 -12.04 43.76
C VAL A 134 7.60 -13.16 42.83
N ILE A 135 6.61 -13.87 42.27
CA ILE A 135 6.82 -14.94 41.29
C ILE A 135 6.26 -14.44 39.97
N ASN A 136 7.13 -14.31 38.97
CA ASN A 136 6.74 -14.00 37.60
C ASN A 136 6.59 -15.30 36.83
N ALA A 137 5.40 -15.53 36.32
CA ALA A 137 5.08 -16.57 35.37
C ALA A 137 4.50 -15.91 34.11
N PRO A 138 4.51 -16.60 32.95
CA PRO A 138 3.83 -16.10 31.77
C PRO A 138 2.38 -15.69 32.09
N ASN A 139 2.04 -14.41 31.86
CA ASN A 139 0.72 -13.80 32.11
C ASN A 139 0.25 -13.77 33.59
N GLN A 140 1.12 -13.99 34.57
CA GLN A 140 0.76 -13.99 36.00
C GLN A 140 1.89 -13.48 36.89
N HIS A 141 1.57 -12.53 37.76
CA HIS A 141 2.44 -12.05 38.84
C HIS A 141 1.86 -12.46 40.20
N ILE A 142 2.53 -13.38 40.89
CA ILE A 142 2.04 -13.96 42.15
C ILE A 142 2.86 -13.43 43.31
N TYR A 143 2.16 -12.90 44.31
CA TYR A 143 2.76 -12.30 45.50
C TYR A 143 2.60 -13.25 46.68
N ILE A 144 3.67 -13.39 47.46
CA ILE A 144 3.70 -14.07 48.74
C ILE A 144 4.03 -13.05 49.80
N GLU A 145 3.03 -12.67 50.58
CA GLU A 145 3.13 -11.63 51.60
C GLU A 145 2.77 -12.15 52.98
N HIS A 146 2.99 -11.32 54.00
CA HIS A 146 2.53 -11.63 55.36
C HIS A 146 1.01 -11.51 55.46
N TYR A 147 0.34 -12.53 55.99
CA TYR A 147 -1.10 -12.41 56.27
C TYR A 147 -1.39 -11.38 57.39
N LYS A 148 -0.50 -11.30 58.38
CA LYS A 148 -0.47 -10.27 59.42
C LYS A 148 0.98 -9.86 59.69
N ARG A 149 1.30 -8.57 59.69
CA ARG A 149 2.61 -8.07 60.13
C ARG A 149 2.90 -8.53 61.56
N GLY A 150 4.14 -8.97 61.79
CA GLY A 150 4.57 -9.63 63.04
C GLY A 150 4.35 -11.15 63.09
N ASN A 151 3.72 -11.75 62.07
CA ASN A 151 3.58 -13.20 61.95
C ASN A 151 4.39 -13.75 60.76
N LYS A 152 5.40 -14.57 61.05
CA LYS A 152 6.30 -15.14 60.03
C LYS A 152 5.77 -16.44 59.39
N ASP A 153 4.90 -17.16 60.09
CA ASP A 153 4.43 -18.50 59.71
C ASP A 153 3.22 -18.50 58.77
N TYR A 154 2.46 -17.41 58.72
CA TYR A 154 1.23 -17.31 57.92
C TYR A 154 1.41 -16.32 56.78
N LYS A 155 1.24 -16.84 55.56
CA LYS A 155 1.38 -16.09 54.31
C LYS A 155 0.05 -15.94 53.61
N ILE A 156 -0.10 -14.82 52.90
CA ILE A 156 -1.17 -14.59 51.95
C ILE A 156 -0.57 -14.65 50.54
N ILE A 157 -1.19 -15.44 49.66
CA ILE A 157 -0.76 -15.63 48.28
C ILE A 157 -1.87 -15.15 47.36
N TYR A 158 -1.55 -14.25 46.45
CA TYR A 158 -2.53 -13.66 45.52
C TYR A 158 -1.88 -13.32 44.17
N ASP A 159 -2.70 -13.20 43.14
CA ASP A 159 -2.30 -12.66 41.84
C ASP A 159 -2.41 -11.13 41.91
N ARG A 160 -1.47 -10.40 41.30
CA ARG A 160 -1.42 -8.93 41.29
C ARG A 160 -2.76 -8.29 40.96
N LYS A 161 -3.49 -8.82 39.98
CA LYS A 161 -4.79 -8.27 39.55
C LYS A 161 -5.87 -8.32 40.63
N ASP A 162 -5.70 -9.15 41.66
CA ASP A 162 -6.62 -9.26 42.78
C ASP A 162 -6.31 -8.23 43.89
N TYR A 163 -5.24 -7.42 43.76
CA TYR A 163 -4.90 -6.34 44.67
C TYR A 163 -5.70 -5.06 44.36
N ILE A 164 -6.20 -4.37 45.41
CA ILE A 164 -6.87 -3.07 45.27
C ILE A 164 -6.17 -2.02 46.13
N SER A 165 -5.57 -1.01 45.47
CA SER A 165 -5.10 0.22 46.12
C SER A 165 -6.23 1.25 46.23
N HIS A 166 -6.24 2.06 47.30
CA HIS A 166 -7.27 3.10 47.54
C HIS A 166 -6.67 4.49 47.80
N GLU A 167 -5.35 4.69 47.65
CA GLU A 167 -4.72 5.98 47.90
C GLU A 167 -4.54 6.80 46.62
N VAL A 168 -4.77 8.11 46.70
CA VAL A 168 -4.63 9.05 45.58
C VAL A 168 -3.31 9.79 45.73
N PHE A 169 -2.43 9.62 44.74
CA PHE A 169 -1.09 10.22 44.68
C PHE A 169 -1.04 11.41 43.72
N THR A 170 0.01 12.21 43.82
CA THR A 170 0.31 13.31 42.89
C THR A 170 1.82 13.34 42.68
N CYS A 171 2.25 13.12 41.44
CA CYS A 171 3.65 13.23 41.03
C CYS A 171 3.92 14.61 40.38
N GLY A 172 5.15 15.11 40.53
CA GLY A 172 5.69 16.23 39.77
C GLY A 172 7.13 15.96 39.33
N VAL A 173 7.62 16.69 38.32
CA VAL A 173 9.02 16.62 37.87
C VAL A 173 9.58 18.03 37.80
N THR A 174 10.85 18.22 38.20
CA THR A 174 11.53 19.51 38.02
C THR A 174 12.50 19.42 36.83
N GLU A 175 12.13 20.05 35.71
CA GLU A 175 13.00 20.19 34.54
C GLU A 175 14.21 21.07 34.89
N GLN A 176 15.40 20.49 35.09
CA GLN A 176 16.62 21.21 34.75
C GLN A 176 16.77 21.15 33.23
N LYS A 177 16.60 22.29 32.56
CA LYS A 177 16.93 22.46 31.14
C LYS A 177 18.41 22.15 30.90
N ILE A 178 18.73 20.89 30.68
CA ILE A 178 19.83 20.54 29.80
C ILE A 178 19.20 20.53 28.41
N ASP A 179 19.53 21.56 27.64
CA ASP A 179 19.15 21.70 26.23
C ASP A 179 19.90 20.62 25.45
N TYR A 180 19.45 19.36 25.55
CA TYR A 180 19.72 18.40 24.51
C TYR A 180 18.86 18.81 23.33
N SER A 181 19.40 19.71 22.50
CA SER A 181 19.08 19.62 21.09
C SER A 181 19.49 18.21 20.67
N ARG A 182 18.53 17.28 20.64
CA ARG A 182 18.69 15.98 19.97
C ARG A 182 19.19 16.35 18.58
N ASP A 183 20.48 16.13 18.31
CA ASP A 183 20.98 16.21 16.94
C ASP A 183 20.31 15.05 16.22
N PRO A 184 19.42 15.27 15.24
CA PRO A 184 18.70 14.21 14.54
C PRO A 184 19.63 13.33 13.66
N LYS A 185 20.94 13.34 13.95
CA LYS A 185 22.01 12.63 13.25
C LYS A 185 22.76 11.62 14.11
N GLN A 186 22.51 11.53 15.43
CA GLN A 186 22.89 10.31 16.15
C GLN A 186 21.86 9.24 15.82
N ALA A 187 22.34 8.07 15.38
CA ALA A 187 21.47 6.91 15.29
C ALA A 187 20.87 6.67 16.69
N ASP A 188 19.54 6.62 16.80
CA ASP A 188 18.88 6.31 18.07
C ASP A 188 19.46 4.98 18.56
N ILE A 189 20.16 5.01 19.70
CA ILE A 189 20.60 3.80 20.39
C ILE A 189 19.36 3.32 21.13
N ARG A 190 18.66 2.36 20.52
CA ARG A 190 17.40 1.80 21.03
C ARG A 190 17.69 0.60 21.92
N GLN A 191 18.56 -0.28 21.43
CA GLN A 191 19.22 -1.33 22.20
C GLN A 191 20.27 -0.72 23.13
N GLY A 192 20.23 -1.08 24.42
CA GLY A 192 21.29 -0.75 25.38
C GLY A 192 22.64 -1.40 25.00
N THR A 193 23.64 -1.31 25.88
CA THR A 193 24.93 -1.98 25.66
C THR A 193 24.89 -3.50 25.91
N CYS A 194 23.74 -4.03 26.35
CA CYS A 194 23.57 -5.39 26.91
C CYS A 194 24.54 -5.70 28.06
N GLU A 195 25.08 -4.67 28.71
CA GLU A 195 25.92 -4.80 29.89
C GLU A 195 25.08 -4.68 31.16
N PHE A 196 25.54 -5.31 32.24
CA PHE A 196 24.91 -5.19 33.54
C PHE A 196 25.61 -4.10 34.37
N ASN A 197 24.87 -3.06 34.76
CA ASN A 197 25.39 -1.89 35.45
C ASN A 197 25.01 -1.89 36.93
N THR A 198 25.98 -1.74 37.82
CA THR A 198 25.75 -1.58 39.26
C THR A 198 25.90 -0.12 39.69
N LEU A 199 24.90 0.41 40.41
CA LEU A 199 24.88 1.78 40.95
C LEU A 199 24.76 1.75 42.48
N ARG A 200 25.59 2.56 43.16
CA ARG A 200 25.54 2.74 44.61
C ARG A 200 24.40 3.68 44.99
N LEU A 201 23.45 3.17 45.75
CA LEU A 201 22.25 3.87 46.20
C LEU A 201 22.39 4.32 47.66
N ALA A 202 22.23 5.62 47.87
CA ALA A 202 22.00 6.23 49.18
C ALA A 202 20.49 6.52 49.36
N ASN A 203 19.78 5.61 50.03
CA ASN A 203 18.34 5.74 50.25
C ASN A 203 18.04 6.23 51.68
N ALA A 204 17.73 7.51 51.84
CA ALA A 204 17.36 8.12 53.11
C ALA A 204 15.90 7.87 53.50
N THR A 205 15.56 8.04 54.77
CA THR A 205 14.17 7.99 55.25
C THR A 205 13.86 9.14 56.19
N THR A 206 12.74 9.83 55.98
CA THR A 206 12.21 10.79 56.97
C THR A 206 11.88 10.08 58.29
N ALA A 207 11.81 10.83 59.39
CA ALA A 207 11.41 10.33 60.69
C ALA A 207 10.00 9.72 60.65
N GLU A 208 9.07 10.31 59.90
CA GLU A 208 7.72 9.77 59.78
C GLU A 208 7.64 8.46 59.00
N TYR A 209 8.48 8.29 57.96
CA TYR A 209 8.59 7.01 57.26
C TYR A 209 9.12 5.93 58.22
N SER A 210 10.19 6.23 58.95
CA SER A 210 10.75 5.30 59.93
C SER A 210 9.71 4.92 60.99
N ASP A 211 9.02 5.89 61.57
CA ASP A 211 7.96 5.68 62.56
C ASP A 211 6.80 4.82 62.03
N PHE A 212 6.46 4.91 60.74
CA PHE A 212 5.41 4.09 60.14
C PHE A 212 5.77 2.60 60.11
N HIS A 213 7.04 2.28 59.81
CA HIS A 213 7.50 0.90 59.67
C HIS A 213 7.85 0.26 61.01
N ILE A 214 8.23 1.05 62.02
CA ILE A 214 8.50 0.57 63.37
C ILE A 214 7.21 0.06 64.01
N SER A 215 7.17 -1.24 64.29
CA SER A 215 5.94 -1.93 64.72
C SER A 215 6.18 -2.92 65.85
N ASP A 216 7.41 -3.43 66.00
CA ASP A 216 7.78 -4.42 67.00
C ASP A 216 8.97 -3.94 67.83
N THR A 217 8.66 -3.42 69.03
CA THR A 217 9.65 -2.95 70.01
C THR A 217 10.71 -3.99 70.47
N SER A 218 10.57 -5.26 70.07
CA SER A 218 11.59 -6.29 70.30
C SER A 218 12.67 -6.38 69.23
N ILE A 219 12.46 -5.72 68.09
CA ILE A 219 13.39 -5.59 66.97
C ILE A 219 13.99 -4.17 67.06
N PRO A 220 15.30 -3.99 66.81
CA PRO A 220 15.87 -2.65 66.74
C PRO A 220 15.24 -1.85 65.60
N ASP A 221 14.89 -0.59 65.87
CA ASP A 221 14.22 0.30 64.91
C ASP A 221 14.95 0.37 63.56
N GLU A 222 16.29 0.42 63.57
CA GLU A 222 17.12 0.39 62.35
C GLU A 222 16.95 -0.88 61.51
N GLU A 223 16.70 -2.04 62.12
CA GLU A 223 16.46 -3.28 61.36
C GLU A 223 15.06 -3.31 60.74
N GLU A 224 14.04 -2.72 61.39
CA GLU A 224 12.67 -2.63 60.84
C GLU A 224 12.64 -1.66 59.63
N VAL A 225 13.26 -0.48 59.76
CA VAL A 225 13.34 0.50 58.66
C VAL A 225 14.15 -0.05 57.50
N HIS A 226 15.32 -0.63 57.77
CA HIS A 226 16.15 -1.23 56.72
C HIS A 226 15.42 -2.39 56.01
N SER A 227 14.61 -3.17 56.74
CA SER A 227 13.78 -4.23 56.13
C SER A 227 12.78 -3.68 55.11
N ALA A 228 12.17 -2.53 55.39
CA ALA A 228 11.23 -1.88 54.46
C ALA A 228 11.96 -1.37 53.21
N VAL A 229 13.08 -0.65 53.38
CA VAL A 229 13.92 -0.17 52.28
C VAL A 229 14.38 -1.33 51.40
N VAL A 230 14.84 -2.44 52.00
CA VAL A 230 15.28 -3.61 51.24
C VAL A 230 14.14 -4.26 50.47
N THR A 231 12.95 -4.43 51.05
CA THR A 231 11.80 -5.00 50.33
C THR A 231 11.46 -4.16 49.09
N THR A 232 11.39 -2.83 49.23
CA THR A 232 11.08 -1.91 48.13
C THR A 232 12.16 -1.92 47.04
N ILE A 233 13.43 -1.71 47.38
CA ILE A 233 14.51 -1.65 46.39
C ILE A 233 14.74 -3.02 45.72
N ASN A 234 14.49 -4.13 46.42
CA ASN A 234 14.51 -5.47 45.82
C ASN A 234 13.47 -5.61 44.71
N ARG A 235 12.27 -5.05 44.92
CA ARG A 235 11.19 -5.04 43.94
C ARG A 235 11.50 -4.11 42.76
N VAL A 236 12.06 -2.92 43.00
CA VAL A 236 12.48 -1.98 41.95
C VAL A 236 13.57 -2.58 41.07
N ASN A 237 14.61 -3.15 41.69
CA ASN A 237 15.70 -3.81 40.96
C ASN A 237 15.23 -4.95 40.06
N GLU A 238 14.12 -5.61 40.38
CA GLU A 238 13.58 -6.67 39.53
C GLU A 238 13.21 -6.15 38.12
N VAL A 239 12.58 -4.98 38.04
CA VAL A 239 12.17 -4.37 36.77
C VAL A 239 13.36 -3.70 36.09
N TYR A 240 14.23 -3.03 36.86
CA TYR A 240 15.37 -2.30 36.31
C TYR A 240 16.45 -3.23 35.77
N GLU A 241 16.65 -4.40 36.39
CA GLU A 241 17.53 -5.44 35.84
C GLU A 241 16.97 -6.00 34.52
N GLN A 242 15.65 -5.96 34.32
CA GLN A 242 14.97 -6.49 33.13
C GLN A 242 14.98 -5.50 31.96
N ASP A 243 14.53 -4.27 32.19
CA ASP A 243 14.38 -3.29 31.11
C ASP A 243 15.66 -2.48 30.87
N PHE A 244 16.51 -2.30 31.89
CA PHE A 244 17.72 -1.46 31.78
C PHE A 244 19.04 -2.17 32.03
N GLY A 245 19.03 -3.42 32.50
CA GLY A 245 20.26 -4.10 32.95
C GLY A 245 20.91 -3.41 34.16
N VAL A 246 20.13 -2.72 35.01
CA VAL A 246 20.65 -1.94 36.15
C VAL A 246 20.29 -2.59 37.49
N ARG A 247 21.27 -2.64 38.40
CA ARG A 247 21.07 -2.96 39.80
C ARG A 247 21.53 -1.82 40.71
N MET A 248 20.65 -1.41 41.61
CA MET A 248 20.96 -0.51 42.72
C MET A 248 21.38 -1.29 43.96
N VAL A 249 22.52 -0.92 44.54
CA VAL A 249 23.13 -1.54 45.73
C VAL A 249 23.22 -0.51 46.84
N LEU A 250 22.67 -0.82 48.03
CA LEU A 250 22.71 0.09 49.18
C LEU A 250 24.14 0.23 49.73
N ILE A 251 24.57 1.48 49.95
CA ILE A 251 25.92 1.81 50.41
C ILE A 251 26.22 1.35 51.85
N ASP A 252 27.50 1.16 52.19
CA ASP A 252 27.99 0.57 53.43
C ASP A 252 27.45 1.23 54.72
N ASN A 253 27.19 2.53 54.69
CA ASN A 253 26.69 3.33 55.83
C ASN A 253 25.29 3.92 55.58
N ASN A 254 24.45 3.29 54.75
CA ASN A 254 23.11 3.79 54.42
C ASN A 254 22.21 3.95 55.66
N GLU A 255 22.47 3.28 56.77
CA GLU A 255 21.66 3.43 57.97
C GLU A 255 21.94 4.71 58.76
N GLU A 256 23.01 5.44 58.43
CA GLU A 256 23.30 6.76 59.02
C GLU A 256 22.33 7.85 58.53
N ILE A 257 21.60 7.59 57.44
CA ILE A 257 20.62 8.50 56.82
C ILE A 257 19.17 8.03 57.04
N TYR A 258 18.95 7.17 58.05
CA TYR A 258 17.64 6.88 58.59
C TYR A 258 17.34 7.81 59.77
N TYR A 259 16.29 8.62 59.66
CA TYR A 259 15.89 9.54 60.72
C TYR A 259 14.76 8.93 61.55
N TYR A 260 14.76 9.20 62.86
CA TYR A 260 13.80 8.65 63.83
C TYR A 260 13.20 9.71 64.76
N ASP A 261 13.73 10.93 64.74
CA ASP A 261 13.24 12.04 65.55
C ASP A 261 12.97 13.23 64.63
N SER A 262 11.68 13.57 64.50
CA SER A 262 11.19 14.73 63.75
C SER A 262 11.86 16.06 64.12
N ALA A 263 12.48 16.18 65.30
CA ALA A 263 13.20 17.39 65.71
C ALA A 263 14.62 17.48 65.13
N THR A 264 15.21 16.36 64.73
CA THR A 264 16.54 16.27 64.11
C THR A 264 16.50 15.84 62.65
N ASP A 265 15.31 15.52 62.15
CA ASP A 265 15.03 15.22 60.75
C ASP A 265 15.38 16.43 59.85
N PRO A 266 16.28 16.28 58.85
CA PRO A 266 16.64 17.35 57.93
C PRO A 266 15.55 17.62 56.87
N TYR A 267 14.52 16.77 56.78
CA TYR A 267 13.55 16.79 55.70
C TYR A 267 12.24 17.47 56.05
N THR A 268 11.71 18.21 55.08
CA THR A 268 10.34 18.69 55.10
C THR A 268 9.40 17.62 54.55
N ASN A 269 9.08 16.58 55.34
CA ASN A 269 8.25 15.41 54.96
C ASN A 269 6.95 15.75 54.18
N GLY A 270 6.34 16.92 54.41
CA GLY A 270 5.14 17.37 53.69
C GLY A 270 5.37 18.02 52.31
N SER A 271 6.61 18.17 51.84
CA SER A 271 6.95 18.91 50.61
C SER A 271 8.02 18.21 49.79
N GLY A 272 7.61 17.42 48.78
CA GLY A 272 8.54 16.74 47.88
C GLY A 272 9.54 17.69 47.21
N GLY A 273 9.06 18.85 46.72
CA GLY A 273 9.93 19.83 46.05
C GLY A 273 11.01 20.43 46.95
N ALA A 274 10.77 20.55 48.26
CA ALA A 274 11.81 20.97 49.22
C ALA A 274 12.80 19.81 49.49
N MET A 275 12.26 18.61 49.65
CA MET A 275 13.05 17.39 49.92
C MET A 275 14.05 17.07 48.81
N LEU A 276 13.85 17.48 47.56
CA LEU A 276 14.84 17.33 46.48
C LEU A 276 16.20 17.92 46.84
N SER A 277 16.24 19.20 47.23
CA SER A 277 17.48 19.89 47.58
C SER A 277 17.95 19.55 48.99
N GLU A 278 17.03 19.32 49.92
CA GLU A 278 17.37 18.88 51.29
C GLU A 278 18.06 17.51 51.25
N ASN A 279 17.63 16.59 50.37
CA ASN A 279 18.27 15.28 50.22
C ASN A 279 19.66 15.39 49.61
N GLN A 280 19.86 16.25 48.61
CA GLN A 280 21.20 16.51 48.09
C GLN A 280 22.14 17.04 49.17
N GLU A 281 21.74 18.08 49.90
CA GLU A 281 22.56 18.67 50.97
C GLU A 281 22.85 17.66 52.09
N ASN A 282 21.83 16.91 52.53
CA ASN A 282 21.97 15.96 53.61
C ASN A 282 22.87 14.76 53.24
N LEU A 283 22.70 14.17 52.06
CA LEU A 283 23.52 13.06 51.62
C LEU A 283 24.98 13.49 51.38
N ASP A 284 25.20 14.69 50.85
CA ASP A 284 26.56 15.23 50.71
C ASP A 284 27.25 15.48 52.06
N ASP A 285 26.51 15.93 53.07
CA ASP A 285 27.04 16.21 54.41
C ASP A 285 27.32 14.93 55.22
N VAL A 286 26.43 13.93 55.14
CA VAL A 286 26.51 12.70 55.95
C VAL A 286 27.35 11.61 55.27
N ILE A 287 27.04 11.33 54.01
CA ILE A 287 27.65 10.24 53.23
C ILE A 287 28.87 10.73 52.46
N GLY A 288 28.80 11.94 51.90
CA GLY A 288 29.81 12.49 51.01
C GLY A 288 29.53 12.16 49.55
N ASN A 289 29.57 13.18 48.69
CA ASN A 289 29.14 13.09 47.30
C ASN A 289 29.81 11.96 46.49
N ASP A 290 31.09 11.67 46.70
CA ASP A 290 31.83 10.63 45.95
C ASP A 290 31.38 9.19 46.31
N ASN A 291 30.63 9.01 47.40
CA ASN A 291 30.33 7.70 47.99
C ASN A 291 28.98 7.12 47.54
N TYR A 292 28.26 7.79 46.63
CA TYR A 292 27.01 7.29 46.06
C TYR A 292 26.80 7.81 44.62
N ASP A 293 26.01 7.08 43.86
CA ASP A 293 25.77 7.31 42.43
C ASP A 293 24.35 7.82 42.16
N ILE A 294 23.41 7.37 42.99
CA ILE A 294 22.02 7.82 43.05
C ILE A 294 21.62 7.98 44.53
N GLY A 295 20.90 9.04 44.85
CA GLY A 295 20.31 9.25 46.16
C GLY A 295 18.81 9.46 46.06
N HIS A 296 18.07 8.93 47.03
CA HIS A 296 16.62 9.01 47.08
C HIS A 296 16.14 9.09 48.53
N VAL A 297 14.99 9.72 48.80
CA VAL A 297 14.41 9.76 50.15
C VAL A 297 12.97 9.24 50.17
N PHE A 298 12.69 8.36 51.13
CA PHE A 298 11.34 7.88 51.41
C PHE A 298 10.67 8.66 52.54
N SER A 299 9.41 8.98 52.32
CA SER A 299 8.60 9.85 53.17
C SER A 299 7.17 9.35 53.32
N THR A 300 6.42 9.93 54.26
CA THR A 300 4.97 9.65 54.40
C THR A 300 4.09 10.73 53.78
N GLY A 301 4.70 11.79 53.26
CA GLY A 301 4.02 12.93 52.65
C GLY A 301 4.77 13.48 51.45
N GLY A 302 4.31 14.60 50.88
CA GLY A 302 5.05 15.28 49.82
C GLY A 302 4.88 14.71 48.40
N GLY A 303 4.28 13.52 48.23
CA GLY A 303 4.06 12.89 46.93
C GLY A 303 5.35 12.33 46.33
N GLY A 304 5.42 12.24 45.00
CA GLY A 304 6.64 11.86 44.30
C GLY A 304 7.18 13.00 43.46
N VAL A 305 8.49 13.19 43.50
CA VAL A 305 9.19 14.12 42.63
C VAL A 305 10.66 13.76 42.51
N ALA A 306 11.20 13.90 41.31
CA ALA A 306 12.62 13.74 41.04
C ALA A 306 13.17 14.82 40.08
N TYR A 307 14.49 15.00 40.12
CA TYR A 307 15.22 15.63 39.04
C TYR A 307 15.41 14.62 37.88
N LEU A 308 15.03 15.05 36.69
CA LEU A 308 15.18 14.27 35.46
C LEU A 308 16.67 14.08 35.12
N SER A 309 17.07 12.84 34.80
CA SER A 309 18.45 12.47 34.44
C SER A 309 19.48 13.03 35.42
N SER A 310 19.35 12.63 36.68
CA SER A 310 20.20 13.11 37.78
C SER A 310 21.23 12.09 38.23
N VAL A 311 21.08 10.81 37.91
CA VAL A 311 22.06 9.78 38.26
C VAL A 311 23.45 10.16 37.76
N CYS A 312 24.48 9.90 38.56
CA CYS A 312 25.87 10.25 38.28
C CYS A 312 26.20 11.76 38.17
N ASN A 313 25.24 12.66 38.42
CA ASN A 313 25.49 14.10 38.42
C ASN A 313 25.71 14.61 39.85
N ASP A 314 26.96 14.93 40.17
CA ASP A 314 27.40 15.37 41.51
C ASP A 314 26.61 16.55 42.10
N ASN A 315 25.92 17.36 41.29
CA ASN A 315 25.16 18.50 41.79
C ASN A 315 23.72 18.17 42.22
N ASN A 316 23.17 17.04 41.77
CA ASN A 316 21.75 16.75 41.93
C ASN A 316 21.37 15.26 41.93
N LYS A 317 22.34 14.32 41.93
CA LYS A 317 22.12 12.86 41.93
C LYS A 317 21.34 12.32 43.11
N ALA A 318 21.19 13.10 44.18
CA ALA A 318 20.35 12.77 45.33
C ALA A 318 18.94 13.38 45.28
N GLY A 319 18.57 14.13 44.24
CA GLY A 319 17.26 14.76 44.15
C GLY A 319 16.16 13.84 43.65
N GLY A 320 15.81 12.83 44.44
CA GLY A 320 14.66 11.95 44.24
C GLY A 320 13.88 11.76 45.53
N VAL A 321 12.56 11.81 45.47
CA VAL A 321 11.66 11.73 46.62
C VAL A 321 10.46 10.86 46.27
N THR A 322 10.15 9.89 47.14
CA THR A 322 8.88 9.17 47.09
C THR A 322 8.18 9.23 48.43
N GLY A 323 6.90 9.58 48.43
CA GLY A 323 6.11 9.79 49.63
C GLY A 323 4.66 9.33 49.51
N GLN A 324 4.23 8.51 50.47
CA GLN A 324 2.87 8.01 50.57
C GLN A 324 2.45 7.84 52.04
N ASN A 325 1.19 8.12 52.38
CA ASN A 325 0.71 8.00 53.78
C ASN A 325 0.89 6.57 54.34
N SER A 326 0.71 5.56 53.48
CA SER A 326 0.92 4.15 53.78
C SER A 326 1.95 3.56 52.81
N PRO A 327 3.27 3.77 53.02
CA PRO A 327 4.30 3.43 52.04
C PRO A 327 4.64 1.93 52.05
N ILE A 328 3.70 1.09 51.59
CA ILE A 328 3.81 -0.37 51.58
C ILE A 328 3.15 -0.99 50.34
N GLY A 329 3.68 -2.14 49.94
CA GLY A 329 3.10 -3.00 48.90
C GLY A 329 3.42 -2.54 47.49
N ASP A 330 3.05 -3.39 46.52
CA ASP A 330 3.44 -3.22 45.12
C ASP A 330 3.10 -1.86 44.50
N PRO A 331 1.96 -1.20 44.79
CA PRO A 331 1.71 0.14 44.26
C PRO A 331 2.72 1.19 44.77
N PHE A 332 3.16 1.11 46.02
CA PHE A 332 4.20 2.00 46.51
C PHE A 332 5.52 1.74 45.76
N ASP A 333 5.90 0.47 45.64
CA ASP A 333 7.17 0.06 45.04
C ASP A 333 7.23 0.34 43.52
N ILE A 334 6.15 0.06 42.78
CA ILE A 334 6.09 0.15 41.31
C ILE A 334 5.50 1.47 40.82
N ASP A 335 4.32 1.86 41.30
CA ASP A 335 3.66 3.05 40.76
C ASP A 335 4.39 4.34 41.18
N TYR A 336 5.08 4.33 42.34
CA TYR A 336 5.74 5.52 42.88
C TYR A 336 7.26 5.40 42.91
N VAL A 337 7.85 4.44 43.64
CA VAL A 337 9.32 4.40 43.77
C VAL A 337 10.00 4.13 42.43
N ALA A 338 9.56 3.11 41.70
CA ALA A 338 10.09 2.83 40.37
C ALA A 338 9.83 3.96 39.36
N HIS A 339 8.73 4.71 39.52
CA HIS A 339 8.40 5.88 38.69
C HIS A 339 9.35 7.05 38.93
N GLU A 340 9.55 7.44 40.20
CA GLU A 340 10.41 8.56 40.55
C GLU A 340 11.90 8.26 40.29
N MET A 341 12.32 7.02 40.55
CA MET A 341 13.65 6.57 40.14
C MET A 341 13.78 6.51 38.60
N GLY A 342 12.67 6.30 37.87
CA GLY A 342 12.65 6.30 36.41
C GLY A 342 12.94 7.70 35.86
N HIS A 343 12.39 8.73 36.51
CA HIS A 343 12.79 10.12 36.24
C HIS A 343 14.27 10.37 36.55
N GLN A 344 14.81 9.86 37.66
CA GLN A 344 16.24 10.01 37.96
C GLN A 344 17.13 9.38 36.86
N MET A 345 16.68 8.28 36.25
CA MET A 345 17.31 7.63 35.09
C MET A 345 17.06 8.33 33.74
N GLY A 346 16.16 9.32 33.68
CA GLY A 346 15.94 10.13 32.47
C GLY A 346 14.62 9.88 31.72
N ALA A 347 13.76 8.97 32.19
CA ALA A 347 12.48 8.71 31.53
C ALA A 347 11.44 9.82 31.82
N ASN A 348 10.69 10.21 30.81
CA ASN A 348 9.56 11.13 30.91
C ASN A 348 8.21 10.39 31.00
N HIS A 349 7.18 11.15 31.38
CA HIS A 349 5.81 10.68 31.43
C HIS A 349 5.27 10.19 30.08
N THR A 350 4.47 9.11 30.09
CA THR A 350 3.95 8.46 28.88
C THR A 350 2.46 8.71 28.60
N GLN A 351 1.73 9.28 29.56
CA GLN A 351 0.27 9.45 29.47
C GLN A 351 -0.17 10.53 28.48
N ASN A 352 -1.21 10.23 27.70
CA ASN A 352 -1.91 11.17 26.82
C ASN A 352 -3.16 11.73 27.50
N ASN A 353 -2.99 12.41 28.65
CA ASN A 353 -4.07 13.08 29.36
C ASN A 353 -3.67 14.53 29.71
N PRO A 354 -4.54 15.35 30.32
CA PRO A 354 -4.23 16.74 30.61
C PRO A 354 -3.37 16.94 31.87
N CYS A 355 -2.89 15.87 32.53
CA CYS A 355 -2.12 15.94 33.77
C CYS A 355 -0.62 15.71 33.54
N ASN A 356 0.19 16.76 33.72
CA ASN A 356 1.65 16.70 33.71
C ASN A 356 2.26 15.92 32.52
N SER A 357 1.55 15.84 31.38
CA SER A 357 1.99 15.08 30.23
C SER A 357 3.10 15.81 29.46
N VAL A 358 4.05 15.05 28.94
CA VAL A 358 5.18 15.57 28.15
C VAL A 358 4.89 15.34 26.68
N SER A 359 4.99 16.39 25.86
CA SER A 359 4.53 16.34 24.47
C SER A 359 5.31 15.37 23.58
N ALA A 360 6.58 15.12 23.90
CA ALA A 360 7.45 14.27 23.11
C ALA A 360 7.20 12.77 23.34
N THR A 361 6.69 12.39 24.51
CA THR A 361 6.66 11.01 25.01
C THR A 361 5.28 10.49 25.40
N ARG A 362 4.20 11.28 25.20
CA ARG A 362 2.80 10.91 25.51
C ARG A 362 2.21 9.82 24.58
N MET A 363 2.82 8.64 24.60
CA MET A 363 2.57 7.51 23.71
C MET A 363 1.43 6.59 24.17
N GLU A 364 0.95 6.70 25.40
CA GLU A 364 -0.07 5.80 25.94
C GLU A 364 -1.43 6.51 26.12
N PRO A 365 -2.56 5.82 25.85
CA PRO A 365 -3.87 6.44 25.96
C PRO A 365 -4.25 6.74 27.42
N GLY A 366 -5.09 7.77 27.61
CA GLY A 366 -5.62 8.13 28.92
C GLY A 366 -4.53 8.34 29.97
N SER A 367 -4.71 7.75 31.15
CA SER A 367 -3.75 7.77 32.25
C SER A 367 -2.49 6.91 32.03
N ALA A 368 -2.34 6.27 30.87
CA ALA A 368 -1.37 5.21 30.62
C ALA A 368 -1.54 3.96 31.51
N SER A 369 -0.75 2.93 31.19
CA SER A 369 -0.70 1.63 31.85
C SER A 369 0.69 1.22 32.35
N THR A 370 1.79 1.78 31.82
CA THR A 370 3.16 1.46 32.26
C THR A 370 3.66 2.31 33.43
N ILE A 371 4.85 1.98 33.96
CA ILE A 371 5.45 2.63 35.15
C ILE A 371 5.50 4.16 35.03
N MET A 372 5.91 4.72 33.90
CA MET A 372 6.00 6.17 33.71
C MET A 372 4.66 6.85 33.40
N GLY A 373 3.57 6.07 33.46
CA GLY A 373 2.20 6.54 33.37
C GLY A 373 1.62 7.00 34.70
N TYR A 374 0.41 7.56 34.65
CA TYR A 374 -0.38 8.00 35.81
C TYR A 374 -1.57 7.06 36.07
N ALA A 375 -1.36 5.75 35.89
CA ALA A 375 -2.40 4.74 36.06
C ALA A 375 -3.13 4.91 37.40
N GLY A 376 -4.47 4.98 37.36
CA GLY A 376 -5.31 5.19 38.53
C GLY A 376 -5.32 6.62 39.10
N ILE A 377 -4.36 7.47 38.75
CA ILE A 377 -4.13 8.77 39.37
C ILE A 377 -4.89 9.90 38.66
N CYS A 378 -4.76 10.01 37.33
CA CYS A 378 -5.40 11.08 36.56
C CYS A 378 -6.29 10.57 35.43
N ALA A 379 -7.59 10.77 35.62
CA ALA A 379 -8.62 10.36 34.68
C ALA A 379 -8.46 11.01 33.29
N PRO A 380 -8.88 10.32 32.21
CA PRO A 380 -9.55 9.02 32.22
C PRO A 380 -8.57 7.85 32.43
N ASN A 381 -8.87 7.00 33.41
CA ASN A 381 -7.96 5.95 33.87
C ASN A 381 -8.08 4.68 33.02
N VAL A 382 -6.98 4.23 32.42
CA VAL A 382 -6.91 2.96 31.67
C VAL A 382 -7.07 1.78 32.63
N GLN A 383 -6.37 1.86 33.76
CA GLN A 383 -6.39 0.89 34.85
C GLN A 383 -6.06 1.59 36.18
N SER A 384 -6.06 0.84 37.29
CA SER A 384 -5.91 1.40 38.63
C SER A 384 -4.47 1.53 39.15
N ASN A 385 -3.53 0.72 38.65
CA ASN A 385 -2.12 0.70 39.05
C ASN A 385 -1.27 0.35 37.81
N SER A 386 -0.01 0.74 37.76
CA SER A 386 0.85 0.54 36.58
C SER A 386 1.32 -0.90 36.44
N ASP A 387 1.42 -1.44 35.24
CA ASP A 387 2.04 -2.75 35.02
C ASP A 387 3.58 -2.63 35.18
N PRO A 388 4.26 -3.64 35.74
CA PRO A 388 5.64 -3.52 36.22
C PRO A 388 6.68 -3.65 35.10
N TYR A 389 6.57 -2.81 34.07
CA TYR A 389 7.53 -2.65 32.98
C TYR A 389 7.49 -1.21 32.44
N PHE A 390 8.56 -0.84 31.74
CA PHE A 390 8.68 0.46 31.08
C PHE A 390 8.21 0.42 29.63
N HIS A 391 7.47 1.45 29.20
CA HIS A 391 7.09 1.63 27.80
C HIS A 391 8.32 1.77 26.91
N ALA A 392 8.24 1.36 25.64
CA ALA A 392 9.36 1.46 24.70
C ALA A 392 10.03 2.85 24.62
N ILE A 393 9.26 3.93 24.81
CA ILE A 393 9.80 5.29 24.82
C ILE A 393 10.65 5.58 26.05
N SER A 394 10.28 5.04 27.21
CA SER A 394 11.05 5.18 28.45
C SER A 394 12.35 4.40 28.37
N VAL A 395 12.32 3.20 27.77
CA VAL A 395 13.53 2.42 27.46
C VAL A 395 14.45 3.21 26.53
N GLU A 396 13.91 3.77 25.45
CA GLU A 396 14.68 4.60 24.51
C GLU A 396 15.30 5.83 25.18
N GLU A 397 14.57 6.54 26.05
CA GLU A 397 15.11 7.73 26.73
C GLU A 397 16.26 7.38 27.67
N VAL A 398 16.11 6.34 28.48
CA VAL A 398 17.14 5.90 29.44
C VAL A 398 18.38 5.38 28.71
N MET A 399 18.21 4.55 27.67
CA MET A 399 19.33 3.98 26.92
C MET A 399 20.12 5.01 26.11
N ASN A 400 19.48 6.08 25.65
CA ASN A 400 20.16 7.15 24.92
C ASN A 400 20.94 8.11 25.84
N ASP A 401 20.67 8.12 27.15
CA ASP A 401 21.37 8.98 28.08
C ASP A 401 22.57 8.28 28.74
N ALA A 402 23.68 8.20 28.00
CA ALA A 402 24.91 7.59 28.51
C ALA A 402 25.45 8.22 29.82
N SER A 403 24.97 9.42 30.21
CA SER A 403 25.41 10.05 31.46
C SER A 403 24.90 9.32 32.70
N VAL A 404 23.75 8.64 32.63
CA VAL A 404 23.14 7.93 33.76
C VAL A 404 23.90 6.65 34.13
N PHE A 405 24.76 6.15 33.24
CA PHE A 405 25.63 5.00 33.47
C PHE A 405 27.10 5.39 33.69
N SER A 406 27.44 6.69 33.59
CA SER A 406 28.84 7.16 33.54
C SER A 406 29.66 6.93 34.82
N CYS A 407 28.98 6.71 35.95
CA CYS A 407 29.57 6.44 37.25
C CYS A 407 29.31 5.01 37.77
N ALA A 408 28.73 4.13 36.94
CA ALA A 408 28.51 2.73 37.32
C ALA A 408 29.80 2.11 37.85
N GLU A 409 29.74 1.57 39.07
CA GLU A 409 30.91 1.05 39.79
C GLU A 409 31.48 -0.18 39.07
N GLU A 410 30.57 -0.98 38.52
CA GLU A 410 30.87 -2.19 37.77
C GLU A 410 30.00 -2.26 36.52
N ILE A 411 30.66 -2.39 35.38
CA ILE A 411 30.04 -2.73 34.10
C ILE A 411 30.41 -4.18 33.85
N ILE A 412 29.43 -5.08 33.96
CA ILE A 412 29.67 -6.52 33.85
C ILE A 412 29.24 -6.99 32.47
N ASP A 413 30.20 -7.49 31.71
CA ASP A 413 29.95 -8.30 30.52
C ASP A 413 29.65 -9.73 30.97
N PHE A 414 28.37 -10.09 30.97
CA PHE A 414 27.90 -11.42 31.33
C PHE A 414 27.64 -12.31 30.12
N GLY A 415 28.18 -11.94 28.95
CA GLY A 415 28.07 -12.69 27.71
C GLY A 415 26.69 -12.64 27.06
N ASN A 416 25.85 -11.66 27.41
CA ASN A 416 24.55 -11.47 26.75
C ASN A 416 24.72 -10.77 25.40
N THR A 417 24.17 -11.36 24.35
CA THR A 417 24.07 -10.78 23.02
C THR A 417 22.65 -10.28 22.81
N SER A 418 22.51 -9.01 22.39
CA SER A 418 21.20 -8.42 22.06
C SER A 418 20.34 -9.40 21.22
N PRO A 419 19.04 -9.52 21.54
CA PRO A 419 18.15 -10.28 20.68
C PRO A 419 18.06 -9.60 19.30
N GLU A 420 17.64 -10.36 18.31
CA GLU A 420 17.35 -9.88 16.96
C GLU A 420 15.83 -9.83 16.77
N VAL A 421 15.34 -8.79 16.10
CA VAL A 421 13.94 -8.68 15.70
C VAL A 421 13.83 -8.13 14.28
N THR A 422 12.97 -8.76 13.48
CA THR A 422 12.69 -8.35 12.11
C THR A 422 11.18 -8.36 11.85
N LEU A 423 10.76 -7.50 10.92
CA LEU A 423 9.38 -7.39 10.44
C LEU A 423 9.36 -7.63 8.93
N ASP A 424 8.28 -8.20 8.42
CA ASP A 424 8.14 -8.52 6.99
C ASP A 424 7.99 -7.25 6.13
N ALA A 425 7.41 -6.19 6.71
CA ALA A 425 7.38 -4.86 6.11
C ALA A 425 7.50 -3.76 7.17
N THR A 426 7.97 -2.58 6.75
CA THR A 426 8.07 -1.38 7.59
C THR A 426 6.84 -0.48 7.50
N THR A 427 5.94 -0.74 6.56
CA THR A 427 4.70 0.02 6.36
C THR A 427 3.61 -0.89 5.80
N TYR A 428 2.39 -0.74 6.31
CA TYR A 428 1.20 -1.39 5.78
C TYR A 428 0.10 -0.36 5.53
N ASP A 429 -0.56 -0.44 4.38
CA ASP A 429 -1.82 0.27 4.12
C ASP A 429 -2.99 -0.66 4.47
N ILE A 430 -3.88 -0.22 5.35
CA ILE A 430 -5.04 -0.98 5.83
C ILE A 430 -6.34 -0.20 5.65
N PRO A 431 -7.49 -0.88 5.49
CA PRO A 431 -8.78 -0.21 5.42
C PRO A 431 -9.22 0.33 6.79
N LYS A 432 -9.99 1.44 6.80
CA LYS A 432 -10.54 1.98 8.05
C LYS A 432 -11.48 0.99 8.75
N SER A 433 -11.65 1.15 10.05
CA SER A 433 -12.56 0.38 10.90
C SER A 433 -12.39 -1.14 10.76
N THR A 434 -11.17 -1.61 10.49
CA THR A 434 -10.87 -3.02 10.22
C THR A 434 -9.82 -3.53 11.20
N THR A 435 -9.98 -4.76 11.69
CA THR A 435 -9.02 -5.41 12.57
C THR A 435 -7.72 -5.74 11.86
N PHE A 436 -6.61 -5.70 12.60
CA PHE A 436 -5.29 -6.04 12.06
C PHE A 436 -4.43 -6.79 13.07
N ILE A 437 -3.46 -7.54 12.57
CA ILE A 437 -2.52 -8.33 13.37
C ILE A 437 -1.09 -7.89 13.08
N LEU A 438 -0.30 -7.63 14.11
CA LEU A 438 1.14 -7.41 13.97
C LEU A 438 1.87 -8.66 14.44
N GLU A 439 2.88 -9.06 13.67
CA GLU A 439 3.73 -10.22 13.93
C GLU A 439 5.19 -9.82 13.72
N ALA A 440 6.06 -10.31 14.59
CA ALA A 440 7.49 -10.09 14.51
C ALA A 440 8.24 -11.43 14.48
N ASN A 441 9.38 -11.46 13.80
CA ASN A 441 10.30 -12.57 13.82
C ASN A 441 11.47 -12.22 14.74
N GLY A 442 11.43 -12.74 15.97
CA GLY A 442 12.48 -12.55 16.95
C GLY A 442 13.33 -13.80 17.16
N SER A 443 14.62 -13.61 17.43
CA SER A 443 15.52 -14.69 17.86
C SER A 443 16.59 -14.17 18.81
N ASP A 444 17.06 -15.03 19.69
CA ASP A 444 18.14 -14.72 20.62
C ASP A 444 19.40 -15.51 20.26
N PRO A 445 20.55 -14.86 20.03
CA PRO A 445 21.79 -15.55 19.67
C PRO A 445 22.31 -16.51 20.75
N ASP A 446 21.99 -16.25 22.02
CA ASP A 446 22.41 -17.07 23.17
C ASP A 446 21.44 -18.24 23.44
N GLY A 447 20.29 -18.24 22.76
CA GLY A 447 19.26 -19.26 22.84
C GLY A 447 18.33 -19.07 24.04
N ASP A 448 18.29 -17.87 24.59
CA ASP A 448 17.34 -17.51 25.64
C ASP A 448 15.93 -17.32 25.10
N GLU A 449 14.98 -17.38 26.01
CA GLU A 449 13.61 -17.05 25.67
C GLU A 449 13.43 -15.55 25.63
N ILE A 450 12.77 -15.10 24.57
CA ILE A 450 12.43 -13.71 24.33
C ILE A 450 10.93 -13.49 24.52
N THR A 451 10.60 -12.27 24.92
CA THR A 451 9.22 -11.79 25.02
C THR A 451 9.03 -10.58 24.12
N TYR A 452 7.81 -10.35 23.67
CA TYR A 452 7.41 -9.32 22.73
C TYR A 452 6.42 -8.37 23.41
N CYS A 453 6.62 -7.08 23.23
CA CYS A 453 5.65 -6.05 23.58
C CYS A 453 5.42 -5.16 22.36
N TRP A 454 4.18 -5.11 21.89
CA TRP A 454 3.78 -4.25 20.78
C TRP A 454 3.17 -2.98 21.33
N GLU A 455 3.70 -1.82 20.97
CA GLU A 455 3.41 -0.53 21.62
C GLU A 455 3.18 0.56 20.56
N GLN A 456 2.20 1.43 20.77
CA GLN A 456 1.98 2.56 19.86
C GLN A 456 2.93 3.71 20.23
N MET A 457 3.47 4.40 19.24
CA MET A 457 4.52 5.43 19.36
C MET A 457 4.06 6.80 18.87
N ASP A 458 2.74 7.05 18.88
CA ASP A 458 2.13 8.32 18.46
C ASP A 458 2.03 9.32 19.62
N ASN A 459 2.83 10.39 19.59
CA ASN A 459 2.89 11.38 20.68
C ASN A 459 1.94 12.58 20.53
N GLN A 460 1.07 12.60 19.52
CA GLN A 460 0.19 13.75 19.32
C GLN A 460 -0.90 13.76 20.42
N SER A 461 -1.30 14.96 20.85
CA SER A 461 -2.44 15.09 21.77
C SER A 461 -3.71 14.65 21.08
N ALA A 462 -4.51 13.79 21.72
CA ALA A 462 -5.78 13.33 21.17
C ALA A 462 -6.91 13.30 22.22
N THR A 463 -8.14 13.11 21.77
CA THR A 463 -9.29 12.90 22.68
C THR A 463 -9.11 11.57 23.41
N MET A 464 -9.22 11.58 24.75
CA MET A 464 -9.18 10.38 25.60
C MET A 464 -10.45 10.21 26.44
N PRO A 465 -11.02 8.99 26.59
CA PRO A 465 -10.61 7.75 25.91
C PRO A 465 -10.61 7.86 24.38
N PRO A 466 -9.77 7.09 23.66
CA PRO A 466 -9.61 7.23 22.22
C PRO A 466 -10.94 7.22 21.47
N ALA A 467 -11.07 8.09 20.47
CA ALA A 467 -12.22 8.10 19.57
C ALA A 467 -11.79 7.56 18.20
N SER A 468 -12.67 6.82 17.52
CA SER A 468 -12.39 6.30 16.18
C SER A 468 -12.18 7.39 15.13
N THR A 469 -12.54 8.64 15.42
CA THR A 469 -12.32 9.79 14.55
C THR A 469 -11.04 10.58 14.87
N ASN A 470 -10.24 10.13 15.85
CA ASN A 470 -8.95 10.75 16.17
C ASN A 470 -8.00 10.60 14.98
N THR A 471 -7.46 11.72 14.47
CA THR A 471 -6.49 11.74 13.35
C THR A 471 -5.02 11.63 13.80
N GLY A 472 -4.77 11.36 15.08
CA GLY A 472 -3.44 11.27 15.68
C GLY A 472 -3.52 10.81 17.15
N GLY A 473 -2.36 10.66 17.80
CA GLY A 473 -2.24 10.21 19.19
C GLY A 473 -2.61 8.73 19.41
N PRO A 474 -2.40 8.19 20.61
CA PRO A 474 -2.50 6.76 20.84
C PRO A 474 -3.96 6.30 20.92
N ALA A 475 -4.27 5.24 20.17
CA ALA A 475 -5.58 4.61 20.08
C ALA A 475 -5.61 3.20 20.72
N PHE A 476 -4.44 2.61 20.96
CA PHE A 476 -4.28 1.27 21.53
C PHE A 476 -3.43 1.33 22.79
N ARG A 477 -3.95 0.78 23.89
CA ARG A 477 -3.17 0.57 25.13
C ARG A 477 -2.07 -0.46 24.91
N THR A 478 -1.10 -0.49 25.81
CA THR A 478 -0.09 -1.56 25.84
C THR A 478 -0.46 -2.67 26.85
N PHE A 479 0.22 -3.80 26.74
CA PHE A 479 0.10 -4.98 27.58
C PHE A 479 1.47 -5.52 27.94
N GLU A 480 1.55 -6.25 29.06
CA GLU A 480 2.79 -6.87 29.54
C GLU A 480 3.50 -7.70 28.44
N PRO A 481 4.84 -7.77 28.44
CA PRO A 481 5.59 -8.59 27.50
C PRO A 481 5.18 -10.08 27.56
N VAL A 482 4.90 -10.68 26.40
CA VAL A 482 4.46 -12.09 26.28
C VAL A 482 5.35 -12.87 25.31
N SER A 483 5.35 -14.20 25.39
CA SER A 483 6.14 -15.03 24.48
C SER A 483 5.55 -15.15 23.07
N ASN A 484 4.31 -14.68 22.85
CA ASN A 484 3.67 -14.68 21.55
C ASN A 484 4.15 -13.48 20.74
N SER A 485 4.68 -13.70 19.54
CA SER A 485 5.13 -12.64 18.65
C SER A 485 3.98 -11.89 17.97
N LYS A 486 2.78 -12.48 17.96
CA LYS A 486 1.56 -11.94 17.37
C LYS A 486 0.77 -11.12 18.37
N ARG A 487 0.32 -9.93 17.94
CA ARG A 487 -0.70 -9.14 18.64
C ARG A 487 -1.83 -8.74 17.70
N TYR A 488 -3.05 -9.04 18.11
CA TYR A 488 -4.28 -8.62 17.44
C TYR A 488 -4.74 -7.25 17.95
N PHE A 489 -5.30 -6.44 17.06
CA PHE A 489 -5.81 -5.11 17.36
C PHE A 489 -7.26 -4.94 16.87
N PRO A 490 -8.24 -4.81 17.79
CA PRO A 490 -8.15 -4.98 19.24
C PRO A 490 -7.79 -6.40 19.68
N SER A 491 -7.72 -6.66 20.98
CA SER A 491 -7.43 -8.01 21.49
C SER A 491 -8.34 -9.09 20.88
N LEU A 492 -7.78 -10.26 20.56
CA LEU A 492 -8.55 -11.36 19.93
C LEU A 492 -9.83 -11.74 20.72
N PRO A 493 -9.81 -11.81 22.08
CA PRO A 493 -11.05 -12.04 22.84
C PRO A 493 -12.13 -10.97 22.61
N ASP A 494 -11.74 -9.70 22.40
CA ASP A 494 -12.69 -8.64 22.09
C ASP A 494 -13.21 -8.73 20.66
N ILE A 495 -12.37 -9.13 19.69
CA ILE A 495 -12.79 -9.40 18.31
C ILE A 495 -13.84 -10.51 18.29
N ILE A 496 -13.55 -11.64 18.93
CA ILE A 496 -14.46 -12.81 18.96
C ILE A 496 -15.76 -12.53 19.70
N ALA A 497 -15.72 -11.68 20.73
CA ALA A 497 -16.90 -11.30 21.49
C ALA A 497 -17.67 -10.10 20.90
N GLU A 498 -17.21 -9.54 19.78
CA GLU A 498 -17.73 -8.29 19.17
C GLU A 498 -17.76 -7.11 20.17
N ASN A 499 -16.79 -7.07 21.08
CA ASN A 499 -16.66 -5.97 22.02
C ASN A 499 -16.02 -4.77 21.32
N ASN A 500 -16.44 -3.57 21.74
CA ASN A 500 -15.77 -2.32 21.36
C ASN A 500 -14.96 -1.82 22.57
N PRO A 501 -13.70 -2.27 22.74
CA PRO A 501 -12.91 -1.92 23.91
C PRO A 501 -12.63 -0.41 23.95
N THR A 502 -12.71 0.16 25.15
CA THR A 502 -12.57 1.61 25.37
C THR A 502 -11.16 2.13 25.08
N TRP A 503 -10.14 1.26 25.15
CA TRP A 503 -8.72 1.61 25.09
C TRP A 503 -7.98 0.98 23.91
N GLU A 504 -8.70 0.32 23.02
CA GLU A 504 -8.18 -0.23 21.76
C GLU A 504 -9.20 0.09 20.66
N VAL A 505 -9.04 1.24 20.01
CA VAL A 505 -10.08 1.77 19.11
C VAL A 505 -9.59 1.81 17.67
N LEU A 506 -10.29 1.07 16.81
CA LEU A 506 -10.04 1.06 15.37
C LEU A 506 -10.32 2.45 14.75
N PRO A 507 -9.40 3.01 13.96
CA PRO A 507 -9.61 4.29 13.29
C PRO A 507 -10.65 4.21 12.17
N SER A 508 -11.59 5.14 12.16
CA SER A 508 -12.65 5.29 11.13
C SER A 508 -12.34 6.40 10.12
N VAL A 509 -11.14 6.98 10.19
CA VAL A 509 -10.66 8.10 9.37
C VAL A 509 -9.23 7.82 8.93
N SER A 510 -8.78 8.48 7.85
CA SER A 510 -7.39 8.40 7.41
C SER A 510 -6.44 8.89 8.51
N ARG A 511 -5.42 8.08 8.80
CA ARG A 511 -4.33 8.44 9.71
C ARG A 511 -3.19 7.43 9.60
N ASP A 512 -2.00 7.89 9.98
CA ASP A 512 -0.90 6.99 10.28
C ASP A 512 -0.92 6.62 11.78
N MET A 513 -0.48 5.41 12.07
CA MET A 513 -0.20 4.94 13.41
C MET A 513 1.19 4.34 13.46
N ASN A 514 2.02 4.83 14.36
CA ASN A 514 3.38 4.32 14.54
C ASN A 514 3.34 3.24 15.62
N PHE A 515 3.84 2.04 15.31
CA PHE A 515 3.98 0.95 16.27
C PHE A 515 5.44 0.54 16.38
N ARG A 516 5.80 0.06 17.56
CA ARG A 516 7.08 -0.56 17.85
C ARG A 516 6.84 -1.92 18.48
N VAL A 517 7.62 -2.91 18.08
CA VAL A 517 7.81 -4.13 18.87
C VAL A 517 9.11 -3.99 19.67
N THR A 518 9.02 -4.19 20.97
CA THR A 518 10.18 -4.29 21.87
C THR A 518 10.33 -5.76 22.27
N VAL A 519 11.36 -6.40 21.74
CA VAL A 519 11.77 -7.75 22.10
C VAL A 519 12.71 -7.67 23.29
N ARG A 520 12.37 -8.38 24.37
CA ARG A 520 13.18 -8.44 25.60
C ARG A 520 13.71 -9.85 25.76
N ASP A 521 15.03 -9.98 25.80
CA ASP A 521 15.64 -11.20 26.31
C ASP A 521 15.61 -11.19 27.84
N TRP A 522 15.98 -12.34 28.40
CA TRP A 522 16.54 -12.36 29.73
C TRP A 522 17.62 -13.42 29.77
N HIS A 523 18.84 -12.96 29.57
CA HIS A 523 20.01 -13.82 29.57
C HIS A 523 20.44 -14.17 30.98
N ILE A 524 20.88 -15.42 31.12
CA ILE A 524 21.51 -15.90 32.34
C ILE A 524 22.88 -16.48 31.94
N GLY A 525 23.91 -15.66 32.13
CA GLY A 525 25.24 -15.92 31.60
C GLY A 525 26.35 -15.72 32.63
N PRO A 526 27.52 -16.34 32.42
CA PRO A 526 28.68 -16.05 33.25
C PRO A 526 29.28 -14.69 32.90
N ASP A 527 29.59 -13.88 33.91
CA ASP A 527 30.58 -12.81 33.84
C ASP A 527 31.84 -13.35 33.15
N GLN A 528 32.22 -12.70 32.06
CA GLN A 528 33.36 -13.09 31.25
C GLN A 528 34.70 -12.92 31.98
N THR A 529 34.73 -12.18 33.09
CA THR A 529 35.91 -11.89 33.91
C THR A 529 36.20 -13.00 34.90
N ASP A 530 35.20 -13.46 35.65
CA ASP A 530 35.39 -14.39 36.77
C ASP A 530 34.46 -15.62 36.77
N GLY A 531 33.56 -15.72 35.76
CA GLY A 531 32.69 -16.86 35.51
C GLY A 531 31.40 -16.88 36.34
N THR A 532 31.05 -15.75 36.96
CA THR A 532 29.95 -15.62 37.91
C THR A 532 28.61 -15.46 37.19
N GLU A 533 27.55 -16.19 37.59
CA GLU A 533 26.29 -16.13 36.82
C GLU A 533 25.51 -14.86 37.16
N ILE A 534 25.19 -14.07 36.13
CA ILE A 534 24.42 -12.84 36.20
C ILE A 534 23.17 -13.01 35.33
N ALA A 535 22.09 -12.43 35.82
CA ALA A 535 20.81 -12.41 35.13
C ALA A 535 20.37 -10.96 34.96
N GLY A 536 20.22 -10.54 33.71
CA GLY A 536 19.78 -9.21 33.28
C GLY A 536 19.17 -9.31 31.89
N GLY A 537 18.44 -8.27 31.50
CA GLY A 537 17.82 -8.20 30.17
C GLY A 537 18.60 -7.33 29.19
N CYS A 538 18.42 -7.61 27.91
CA CYS A 538 18.67 -6.70 26.81
C CYS A 538 17.42 -6.61 25.91
N THR A 539 17.32 -5.49 25.18
CA THR A 539 16.20 -5.21 24.29
C THR A 539 16.64 -5.04 22.86
N ALA A 540 15.74 -5.37 21.94
CA ALA A 540 15.84 -5.00 20.54
C ALA A 540 14.47 -4.57 20.01
N GLU A 541 14.48 -3.58 19.12
CA GLU A 541 13.26 -2.93 18.67
C GLU A 541 13.14 -2.86 17.14
N ALA A 542 11.91 -2.99 16.65
CA ALA A 542 11.58 -2.69 15.26
C ALA A 542 10.32 -1.82 15.19
N ASP A 543 10.31 -0.85 14.27
CA ASP A 543 9.18 0.06 14.05
C ASP A 543 8.43 -0.31 12.78
N VAL A 544 7.10 -0.11 12.80
CA VAL A 544 6.22 -0.26 11.65
C VAL A 544 5.19 0.87 11.63
N VAL A 545 4.89 1.37 10.44
CA VAL A 545 3.84 2.38 10.23
C VAL A 545 2.60 1.70 9.66
N ILE A 546 1.45 1.96 10.28
CA ILE A 546 0.15 1.48 9.82
C ILE A 546 -0.61 2.69 9.27
N SER A 547 -0.69 2.76 7.95
CA SER A 547 -1.40 3.79 7.20
C SER A 547 -2.85 3.35 7.00
N VAL A 548 -3.79 4.05 7.62
CA VAL A 548 -5.21 3.78 7.47
C VAL A 548 -5.74 4.57 6.28
N ASP A 549 -6.22 3.87 5.26
CA ASP A 549 -6.94 4.50 4.15
C ASP A 549 -8.39 4.82 4.56
N GLY A 550 -8.78 6.07 4.36
CA GLY A 550 -10.11 6.56 4.73
C GLY A 550 -11.17 6.30 3.65
N ASN A 551 -10.76 5.90 2.44
CA ASN A 551 -11.66 5.67 1.32
C ASN A 551 -12.11 4.20 1.18
N SER A 552 -11.32 3.26 1.69
CA SER A 552 -11.64 1.83 1.83
C SER A 552 -12.19 1.49 3.21
N GLY A 553 -12.72 0.28 3.35
CA GLY A 553 -13.18 -0.31 4.60
C GLY A 553 -14.62 0.07 5.03
N PRO A 554 -15.18 -0.66 6.02
CA PRO A 554 -14.56 -1.78 6.73
C PRO A 554 -14.52 -3.08 5.91
N PHE A 555 -13.43 -3.84 6.02
CA PHE A 555 -13.35 -5.20 5.50
C PHE A 555 -14.04 -6.14 6.50
N ILE A 556 -15.06 -6.88 6.05
CA ILE A 556 -15.93 -7.68 6.94
C ILE A 556 -16.22 -9.06 6.33
N VAL A 557 -16.10 -10.12 7.13
CA VAL A 557 -16.58 -11.47 6.80
C VAL A 557 -18.08 -11.56 7.14
N ASN A 558 -18.90 -11.67 6.10
CA ASN A 558 -20.36 -11.66 6.24
C ASN A 558 -20.98 -13.06 6.29
N SER A 559 -20.24 -14.10 5.87
CA SER A 559 -20.68 -15.48 5.96
C SER A 559 -20.58 -16.04 7.39
N GLN A 560 -21.39 -17.05 7.71
CA GLN A 560 -21.45 -17.69 9.04
C GLN A 560 -21.59 -16.68 10.20
N ALA A 561 -22.43 -15.66 10.04
CA ALA A 561 -22.73 -14.66 11.08
C ALA A 561 -23.48 -15.23 12.31
N THR A 562 -23.98 -16.46 12.23
CA THR A 562 -24.62 -17.19 13.34
C THR A 562 -24.09 -18.62 13.38
N ASN A 563 -24.16 -19.29 14.52
CA ASN A 563 -23.64 -20.65 14.66
C ASN A 563 -24.17 -21.60 13.57
N VAL A 564 -23.27 -22.40 12.98
CA VAL A 564 -23.57 -23.36 11.91
C VAL A 564 -23.00 -24.73 12.22
N THR A 565 -23.51 -25.75 11.51
CA THR A 565 -22.96 -27.11 11.56
C THR A 565 -22.60 -27.55 10.15
N TRP A 566 -21.34 -27.94 9.98
CA TRP A 566 -20.75 -28.49 8.77
C TRP A 566 -20.39 -29.97 8.98
N ASN A 567 -20.33 -30.71 7.89
CA ASN A 567 -19.73 -32.03 7.83
C ASN A 567 -18.31 -31.90 7.28
N ALA A 568 -17.36 -32.61 7.89
CA ALA A 568 -16.01 -32.69 7.35
C ALA A 568 -16.01 -33.05 5.86
N THR A 569 -15.13 -32.45 5.05
CA THR A 569 -14.97 -32.73 3.60
C THR A 569 -16.13 -32.31 2.68
N GLU A 570 -17.15 -31.61 3.19
CA GLU A 570 -18.14 -30.96 2.32
C GLU A 570 -17.65 -29.60 1.82
N ASN A 571 -18.34 -29.03 0.83
CA ASN A 571 -18.01 -27.70 0.30
C ASN A 571 -18.88 -26.65 0.98
N GLU A 572 -18.26 -25.55 1.41
CA GLU A 572 -18.93 -24.42 2.05
C GLU A 572 -18.43 -23.10 1.44
N THR A 573 -19.33 -22.14 1.29
CA THR A 573 -19.01 -20.83 0.71
C THR A 573 -18.70 -19.82 1.80
N ILE A 574 -17.59 -19.09 1.63
CA ILE A 574 -17.16 -17.97 2.46
C ILE A 574 -17.38 -16.67 1.67
N GLU A 575 -17.95 -15.65 2.32
CA GLU A 575 -18.26 -14.35 1.71
C GLU A 575 -17.74 -13.21 2.59
N TRP A 576 -17.13 -12.20 1.96
CA TRP A 576 -16.60 -11.01 2.63
C TRP A 576 -16.83 -9.76 1.78
N ASP A 577 -16.84 -8.59 2.43
CA ASP A 577 -16.84 -7.29 1.74
C ASP A 577 -15.40 -6.92 1.36
N VAL A 578 -15.11 -6.88 0.05
CA VAL A 578 -13.81 -6.43 -0.48
C VAL A 578 -13.51 -5.00 -0.04
N ALA A 579 -14.54 -4.16 0.13
CA ALA A 579 -14.46 -2.82 0.72
C ALA A 579 -13.38 -1.90 0.12
N GLY A 580 -13.05 -2.06 -1.16
CA GLY A 580 -12.02 -1.28 -1.86
C GLY A 580 -10.58 -1.63 -1.49
N THR A 581 -10.35 -2.72 -0.75
CA THR A 581 -9.00 -3.19 -0.36
C THR A 581 -8.17 -3.71 -1.53
N ASP A 582 -8.82 -4.08 -2.63
CA ASP A 582 -8.23 -4.48 -3.91
C ASP A 582 -7.68 -3.30 -4.73
N ASN A 583 -8.01 -2.07 -4.33
CA ASN A 583 -7.60 -0.83 -5.01
C ASN A 583 -6.43 -0.15 -4.29
N THR A 584 -5.72 0.75 -4.98
CA THR A 584 -4.66 1.59 -4.37
C THR A 584 -5.25 2.47 -3.26
N PRO A 585 -4.58 2.66 -2.11
CA PRO A 585 -3.19 2.27 -1.83
C PRO A 585 -2.99 0.85 -1.28
N ILE A 586 -4.06 0.16 -0.84
CA ILE A 586 -3.95 -1.16 -0.19
C ILE A 586 -3.53 -2.25 -1.18
N SER A 587 -4.13 -2.27 -2.37
CA SER A 587 -3.77 -3.14 -3.51
C SER A 587 -3.70 -4.65 -3.17
N CYS A 588 -4.55 -5.11 -2.25
CA CYS A 588 -4.61 -6.50 -1.82
C CYS A 588 -5.32 -7.35 -2.88
N SER A 589 -4.55 -8.02 -3.74
CA SER A 589 -5.08 -8.81 -4.87
C SER A 589 -5.70 -10.14 -4.45
N ASN A 590 -5.20 -10.74 -3.37
CA ASN A 590 -5.63 -12.05 -2.86
C ASN A 590 -5.92 -11.98 -1.36
N VAL A 591 -6.68 -12.96 -0.87
CA VAL A 591 -6.91 -13.22 0.55
C VAL A 591 -6.60 -14.67 0.89
N GLU A 592 -6.24 -14.89 2.14
CA GLU A 592 -6.05 -16.19 2.76
C GLU A 592 -7.22 -16.50 3.70
N ILE A 593 -7.81 -17.69 3.55
CA ILE A 593 -8.88 -18.19 4.42
C ILE A 593 -8.28 -19.20 5.39
N TRP A 594 -8.28 -18.83 6.67
CA TRP A 594 -7.71 -19.63 7.76
C TRP A 594 -8.82 -20.19 8.65
N PHE A 595 -8.72 -21.46 9.04
CA PHE A 595 -9.64 -22.11 9.98
C PHE A 595 -8.97 -22.36 11.33
N SER A 596 -9.61 -21.95 12.41
CA SER A 596 -9.23 -22.25 13.79
C SER A 596 -10.21 -23.25 14.41
N GLU A 597 -9.72 -24.21 15.19
CA GLU A 597 -10.57 -25.21 15.87
C GLU A 597 -11.02 -24.77 17.28
N ASP A 598 -10.37 -23.77 17.87
CA ASP A 598 -10.46 -23.47 19.31
C ASP A 598 -10.53 -21.97 19.66
N ASP A 599 -10.93 -21.11 18.71
CA ASP A 599 -11.03 -19.66 18.88
C ASP A 599 -9.70 -18.95 19.25
N THR A 600 -8.57 -19.64 19.38
CA THR A 600 -7.28 -19.01 19.78
C THR A 600 -6.49 -18.50 18.60
N PHE A 601 -6.63 -19.12 17.43
CA PHE A 601 -5.80 -18.85 16.25
C PHE A 601 -4.29 -18.96 16.55
N ASP A 602 -3.90 -19.80 17.52
CA ASP A 602 -2.48 -20.08 17.80
C ASP A 602 -1.86 -20.97 16.71
N ALA A 603 -2.63 -21.89 16.14
CA ALA A 603 -2.21 -22.79 15.05
C ALA A 603 -3.33 -23.02 14.03
N PRO A 604 -3.82 -21.97 13.35
CA PRO A 604 -4.89 -22.11 12.38
C PRO A 604 -4.41 -22.88 11.15
N THR A 605 -5.35 -23.54 10.47
CA THR A 605 -5.11 -24.25 9.21
C THR A 605 -5.44 -23.33 8.04
N LEU A 606 -4.48 -23.07 7.16
CA LEU A 606 -4.76 -22.41 5.88
C LEU A 606 -5.63 -23.34 5.03
N VAL A 607 -6.82 -22.89 4.67
CA VAL A 607 -7.79 -23.67 3.89
C VAL A 607 -7.66 -23.35 2.41
N LEU A 608 -7.53 -22.07 2.06
CA LEU A 608 -7.50 -21.60 0.68
C LEU A 608 -6.82 -20.22 0.59
N THR A 609 -6.05 -20.01 -0.47
CA THR A 609 -5.64 -18.68 -0.95
C THR A 609 -6.38 -18.42 -2.25
N THR A 610 -7.03 -17.26 -2.37
CA THR A 610 -7.91 -16.94 -3.50
C THR A 610 -7.89 -15.44 -3.79
N ASN A 611 -8.39 -15.03 -4.97
CA ASN A 611 -8.52 -13.62 -5.30
C ASN A 611 -9.39 -12.89 -4.29
N ASN A 612 -9.11 -11.61 -4.06
CA ASN A 612 -9.90 -10.74 -3.19
C ASN A 612 -11.13 -10.19 -3.94
N ASP A 613 -12.05 -11.07 -4.36
CA ASP A 613 -13.24 -10.73 -5.15
C ASP A 613 -14.58 -10.91 -4.40
N GLY A 614 -14.50 -11.23 -3.10
CA GLY A 614 -15.63 -11.20 -2.16
C GLY A 614 -16.28 -12.55 -1.87
N SER A 615 -15.89 -13.63 -2.55
CA SER A 615 -16.42 -14.96 -2.26
C SER A 615 -15.50 -16.09 -2.71
N ALA A 616 -15.45 -17.18 -1.94
CA ALA A 616 -14.79 -18.41 -2.37
C ALA A 616 -15.41 -19.66 -1.73
N ASP A 617 -15.41 -20.76 -2.48
CA ASP A 617 -15.78 -22.08 -1.98
C ASP A 617 -14.57 -22.80 -1.37
N ILE A 618 -14.73 -23.30 -0.15
CA ILE A 618 -13.73 -24.10 0.56
C ILE A 618 -14.17 -25.56 0.70
N ILE A 619 -13.19 -26.46 0.86
CA ILE A 619 -13.44 -27.80 1.38
C ILE A 619 -13.30 -27.74 2.90
N VAL A 620 -14.36 -28.08 3.62
CA VAL A 620 -14.36 -28.10 5.09
C VAL A 620 -13.26 -29.04 5.60
N PRO A 621 -12.34 -28.56 6.46
CA PRO A 621 -11.24 -29.37 6.95
C PRO A 621 -11.77 -30.58 7.72
N ASN A 622 -11.06 -31.71 7.63
CA ASN A 622 -11.41 -32.93 8.35
C ASN A 622 -10.97 -32.86 9.83
N ILE A 623 -11.46 -31.84 10.53
CA ILE A 623 -11.16 -31.51 11.93
C ILE A 623 -12.48 -31.41 12.67
N ILE A 624 -12.71 -32.28 13.64
CA ILE A 624 -13.96 -32.29 14.42
C ILE A 624 -13.84 -31.27 15.54
N THR A 625 -14.73 -30.27 15.53
CA THR A 625 -14.78 -29.22 16.55
C THR A 625 -16.21 -28.72 16.77
N THR A 626 -16.46 -28.07 17.89
CA THR A 626 -17.70 -27.35 18.20
C THR A 626 -17.50 -25.84 18.29
N THR A 627 -16.27 -25.36 18.18
CA THR A 627 -15.83 -23.98 18.43
C THR A 627 -15.03 -23.43 17.25
N GLY A 628 -15.28 -23.92 16.03
CA GLY A 628 -14.51 -23.54 14.86
C GLY A 628 -14.81 -22.11 14.39
N ARG A 629 -13.81 -21.44 13.80
CA ARG A 629 -13.96 -20.12 13.15
C ARG A 629 -13.10 -20.00 11.90
N ILE A 630 -13.54 -19.14 11.00
CA ILE A 630 -12.84 -18.73 9.79
C ILE A 630 -12.36 -17.29 9.96
N MET A 631 -11.11 -17.06 9.61
CA MET A 631 -10.50 -15.74 9.42
C MET A 631 -10.23 -15.54 7.94
N VAL A 632 -10.65 -14.40 7.38
CA VAL A 632 -10.23 -13.97 6.05
C VAL A 632 -9.23 -12.83 6.23
N LYS A 633 -8.00 -13.03 5.76
CA LYS A 633 -6.87 -12.12 5.92
C LYS A 633 -6.33 -11.72 4.55
N GLY A 634 -5.95 -10.45 4.36
CA GLY A 634 -5.28 -10.03 3.13
C GLY A 634 -3.95 -10.76 2.93
N GLU A 635 -3.69 -11.26 1.72
CA GLU A 635 -2.36 -11.82 1.38
C GLU A 635 -1.32 -10.68 1.38
N ASP A 636 -0.14 -10.95 1.95
CA ASP A 636 0.93 -9.95 2.14
C ASP A 636 0.51 -8.66 2.89
N ASN A 637 -0.63 -8.69 3.57
CA ASN A 637 -1.13 -7.60 4.40
C ASN A 637 -1.53 -8.12 5.80
N ILE A 638 -1.84 -7.20 6.69
CA ILE A 638 -2.10 -7.44 8.12
C ILE A 638 -3.57 -7.27 8.52
N PHE A 639 -4.41 -6.71 7.63
CA PHE A 639 -5.84 -6.60 7.90
C PHE A 639 -6.54 -7.95 7.75
N PHE A 640 -7.55 -8.19 8.57
CA PHE A 640 -8.38 -9.38 8.51
C PHE A 640 -9.74 -9.11 9.14
N ASP A 641 -10.68 -10.05 9.00
CA ASP A 641 -11.86 -10.16 9.86
C ASP A 641 -12.19 -11.64 10.14
N ILE A 642 -12.95 -11.90 11.21
CA ILE A 642 -13.33 -13.25 11.67
C ILE A 642 -14.86 -13.39 11.65
N ASN A 643 -15.35 -14.55 11.22
CA ASN A 643 -16.78 -14.82 11.21
C ASN A 643 -17.37 -14.86 12.64
N GLN A 644 -18.64 -14.44 12.78
CA GLN A 644 -19.25 -14.25 14.12
C GLN A 644 -19.82 -15.52 14.76
N GLY A 645 -20.37 -16.44 13.97
CA GLY A 645 -20.94 -17.69 14.47
C GLY A 645 -19.90 -18.78 14.71
N GLU A 646 -20.09 -19.60 15.75
CA GLU A 646 -19.28 -20.81 15.92
C GLU A 646 -19.62 -21.84 14.84
N ILE A 647 -18.60 -22.51 14.31
CA ILE A 647 -18.71 -23.58 13.33
C ILE A 647 -18.50 -24.92 14.06
N THR A 648 -19.55 -25.75 14.08
CA THR A 648 -19.42 -27.15 14.50
C THR A 648 -19.13 -28.02 13.29
N ILE A 649 -18.03 -28.77 13.29
CA ILE A 649 -17.71 -29.77 12.25
C ILE A 649 -17.98 -31.17 12.80
N GLU A 650 -18.88 -31.91 12.17
CA GLU A 650 -19.23 -33.29 12.50
C GLU A 650 -18.54 -34.32 11.58
N GLU A 651 -18.39 -35.56 12.07
CA GLU A 651 -17.89 -36.68 11.26
C GLU A 651 -18.89 -37.01 10.14
N THR A 652 -18.40 -37.10 8.90
CA THR A 652 -19.17 -37.67 7.80
C THR A 652 -19.53 -39.14 8.04
N ILE A 653 -20.73 -39.57 7.63
CA ILE A 653 -21.06 -40.99 7.46
C ILE A 653 -20.28 -41.60 6.28
N PRO A 654 -20.02 -42.93 6.24
CA PRO A 654 -19.35 -43.57 5.11
C PRO A 654 -20.02 -43.23 3.78
N THR A 655 -19.25 -42.65 2.86
CA THR A 655 -19.72 -42.08 1.59
C THR A 655 -18.60 -42.15 0.55
N PHE A 656 -18.79 -41.55 -0.62
CA PHE A 656 -17.78 -41.43 -1.66
C PHE A 656 -17.69 -40.00 -2.18
N THR A 657 -16.55 -39.65 -2.78
CA THR A 657 -16.39 -38.44 -3.60
C THR A 657 -16.42 -38.80 -5.08
N LEU A 658 -16.73 -37.82 -5.93
CA LEU A 658 -16.51 -37.86 -7.36
C LEU A 658 -15.62 -36.67 -7.72
N VAL A 659 -14.65 -36.87 -8.59
CA VAL A 659 -13.82 -35.80 -9.14
C VAL A 659 -13.63 -36.08 -10.62
N ILE A 660 -13.86 -35.07 -11.46
CA ILE A 660 -13.61 -35.15 -12.89
C ILE A 660 -12.26 -34.52 -13.18
N ASP A 661 -11.36 -35.27 -13.82
CA ASP A 661 -10.01 -34.81 -14.16
C ASP A 661 -9.67 -35.10 -15.63
N PRO A 662 -9.44 -34.05 -16.46
CA PRO A 662 -9.62 -32.63 -16.13
C PRO A 662 -11.13 -32.25 -16.06
N PRO A 663 -11.51 -31.29 -15.18
CA PRO A 663 -12.91 -30.90 -14.96
C PRO A 663 -13.47 -30.00 -16.08
N ASN A 664 -12.58 -29.39 -16.86
CA ASN A 664 -12.94 -28.60 -18.03
C ASN A 664 -12.05 -28.96 -19.22
N GLN A 665 -12.60 -28.91 -20.43
CA GLN A 665 -11.83 -29.01 -21.67
C GLN A 665 -12.47 -28.14 -22.75
N SER A 666 -11.63 -27.56 -23.61
CA SER A 666 -12.05 -26.83 -24.80
C SER A 666 -11.64 -27.60 -26.05
N PHE A 667 -12.56 -27.73 -27.01
CA PHE A 667 -12.31 -28.38 -28.30
C PHE A 667 -12.87 -27.56 -29.44
N CYS A 668 -12.26 -27.76 -30.60
CA CYS A 668 -12.87 -27.37 -31.86
C CYS A 668 -14.01 -28.31 -32.19
N ASN A 669 -15.11 -27.74 -32.69
CA ASN A 669 -16.29 -28.52 -33.00
C ASN A 669 -16.12 -29.47 -34.20
N ASP A 670 -14.97 -29.44 -34.89
CA ASP A 670 -14.56 -30.38 -35.92
C ASP A 670 -13.73 -31.57 -35.38
N VAL A 671 -13.35 -31.55 -34.10
CA VAL A 671 -12.64 -32.64 -33.43
C VAL A 671 -13.62 -33.71 -32.95
N ASN A 672 -13.28 -34.99 -33.19
CA ASN A 672 -14.09 -36.11 -32.73
C ASN A 672 -13.64 -36.62 -31.36
N GLY A 673 -14.19 -35.98 -30.33
CA GLY A 673 -14.33 -36.55 -29.00
C GLY A 673 -13.39 -36.01 -27.93
N SER A 674 -13.86 -36.09 -26.69
CA SER A 674 -13.20 -35.66 -25.46
C SER A 674 -13.10 -36.84 -24.51
N GLN A 675 -12.04 -36.87 -23.71
CA GLN A 675 -11.85 -37.86 -22.64
C GLN A 675 -11.46 -37.16 -21.35
N SER A 676 -12.21 -37.44 -20.29
CA SER A 676 -11.86 -37.09 -18.90
C SER A 676 -12.05 -38.31 -18.00
N SER A 677 -11.25 -38.39 -16.94
CA SER A 677 -11.42 -39.41 -15.91
C SER A 677 -12.46 -38.93 -14.89
N VAL A 678 -13.38 -39.82 -14.50
CA VAL A 678 -14.29 -39.64 -13.37
C VAL A 678 -13.77 -40.54 -12.26
N ASN A 679 -13.03 -39.94 -11.34
CA ASN A 679 -12.40 -40.61 -10.22
C ASN A 679 -13.38 -40.64 -9.05
N SER A 680 -13.37 -41.75 -8.31
CA SER A 680 -14.09 -41.85 -7.05
C SER A 680 -13.12 -42.14 -5.91
N THR A 681 -13.38 -41.60 -4.72
CA THR A 681 -12.64 -41.96 -3.51
C THR A 681 -13.59 -42.52 -2.46
N SER A 682 -13.19 -43.59 -1.80
CA SER A 682 -13.91 -44.15 -0.65
C SER A 682 -13.65 -43.31 0.60
N ILE A 683 -14.71 -42.83 1.26
CA ILE A 683 -14.63 -42.18 2.58
C ILE A 683 -15.10 -43.19 3.64
N LEU A 684 -14.28 -43.35 4.69
CA LEU A 684 -14.55 -44.24 5.84
C LEU A 684 -14.89 -45.69 5.46
N GLY A 685 -14.21 -46.22 4.43
CA GLY A 685 -14.35 -47.61 4.01
C GLY A 685 -15.65 -47.92 3.27
N TYR A 686 -16.33 -46.91 2.73
CA TYR A 686 -17.48 -47.09 1.84
C TYR A 686 -17.09 -47.93 0.62
N ALA A 687 -17.76 -49.07 0.43
CA ALA A 687 -17.37 -50.09 -0.56
C ALA A 687 -18.52 -50.52 -1.48
N THR A 688 -19.64 -49.79 -1.49
CA THR A 688 -20.77 -50.11 -2.37
C THR A 688 -20.55 -49.48 -3.76
N PRO A 689 -20.77 -50.21 -4.87
CA PRO A 689 -20.53 -49.71 -6.23
C PRO A 689 -21.33 -48.46 -6.60
N ILE A 690 -20.69 -47.53 -7.31
CA ILE A 690 -21.22 -46.26 -7.78
C ILE A 690 -21.62 -46.38 -9.26
N THR A 691 -22.90 -46.13 -9.55
CA THR A 691 -23.41 -46.06 -10.92
C THR A 691 -23.28 -44.64 -11.46
N LEU A 692 -22.50 -44.45 -12.51
CA LEU A 692 -22.31 -43.16 -13.18
C LEU A 692 -23.38 -42.91 -14.24
N SER A 693 -23.80 -41.66 -14.42
CA SER A 693 -24.77 -41.24 -15.43
C SER A 693 -24.59 -39.77 -15.79
N ILE A 694 -25.09 -39.37 -16.97
CA ILE A 694 -25.23 -37.95 -17.32
C ILE A 694 -26.64 -37.52 -16.97
N LEU A 695 -26.77 -36.54 -16.08
CA LEU A 695 -28.06 -36.02 -15.64
C LEU A 695 -28.62 -34.99 -16.62
N SER A 696 -27.78 -34.05 -17.07
CA SER A 696 -28.15 -32.97 -17.99
C SER A 696 -26.90 -32.29 -18.60
N GLY A 697 -27.10 -31.32 -19.48
CA GLY A 697 -26.04 -30.45 -20.02
C GLY A 697 -25.32 -30.98 -21.27
N LEU A 698 -25.72 -32.15 -21.76
CA LEU A 698 -25.12 -32.75 -22.95
C LEU A 698 -25.55 -31.98 -24.23
N PRO A 699 -24.61 -31.47 -25.06
CA PRO A 699 -24.93 -30.76 -26.30
C PRO A 699 -25.76 -31.61 -27.28
N SER A 700 -26.52 -30.96 -28.16
CA SER A 700 -27.37 -31.66 -29.13
C SER A 700 -26.53 -32.53 -30.06
N GLY A 701 -26.96 -33.78 -30.32
CA GLY A 701 -26.23 -34.69 -31.20
C GLY A 701 -24.96 -35.32 -30.62
N THR A 702 -24.53 -34.92 -29.41
CA THR A 702 -23.38 -35.55 -28.73
C THR A 702 -23.79 -36.81 -27.97
N THR A 703 -22.83 -37.73 -27.79
CA THR A 703 -23.03 -38.97 -27.02
C THR A 703 -21.98 -39.06 -25.92
N ALA A 704 -22.40 -39.55 -24.75
CA ALA A 704 -21.53 -39.76 -23.59
C ALA A 704 -21.48 -41.25 -23.22
N THR A 705 -20.29 -41.78 -23.02
CA THR A 705 -20.08 -43.18 -22.59
C THR A 705 -19.04 -43.24 -21.49
N PHE A 706 -19.14 -44.23 -20.60
CA PHE A 706 -18.17 -44.50 -19.54
C PHE A 706 -17.43 -45.79 -19.85
N SER A 707 -16.10 -45.82 -19.70
CA SER A 707 -15.29 -47.03 -19.97
C SER A 707 -15.64 -48.20 -19.05
N THR A 708 -16.11 -47.92 -17.84
CA THR A 708 -16.55 -48.89 -16.83
C THR A 708 -17.67 -48.26 -15.99
N ASN A 709 -18.77 -48.97 -15.77
CA ASN A 709 -19.92 -48.48 -15.00
C ASN A 709 -20.82 -49.66 -14.60
N PRO A 710 -21.11 -49.91 -13.31
CA PRO A 710 -20.67 -49.14 -12.13
C PRO A 710 -19.17 -49.27 -11.85
N ILE A 711 -18.63 -48.32 -11.08
CA ILE A 711 -17.25 -48.35 -10.53
C ILE A 711 -17.29 -48.60 -9.02
N ASP A 712 -16.25 -49.22 -8.45
CA ASP A 712 -16.10 -49.33 -7.00
C ASP A 712 -15.50 -48.01 -6.43
N PRO A 713 -15.89 -47.57 -5.21
CA PRO A 713 -15.28 -46.39 -4.60
C PRO A 713 -13.75 -46.54 -4.44
N GLY A 714 -12.99 -45.62 -5.03
CA GLY A 714 -11.52 -45.70 -5.13
C GLY A 714 -11.02 -46.00 -6.55
N ASP A 715 -11.90 -46.48 -7.44
CA ASP A 715 -11.61 -46.65 -8.86
C ASP A 715 -12.06 -45.42 -9.67
N PHE A 716 -11.77 -45.45 -10.98
CA PHE A 716 -12.15 -44.41 -11.94
C PHE A 716 -12.77 -45.01 -13.20
N ALA A 717 -13.52 -44.19 -13.94
CA ALA A 717 -13.98 -44.47 -15.30
C ALA A 717 -13.57 -43.35 -16.26
N ILE A 718 -13.33 -43.66 -17.53
CA ILE A 718 -13.14 -42.63 -18.56
C ILE A 718 -14.50 -42.22 -19.10
N LEU A 719 -14.89 -40.96 -18.90
CA LEU A 719 -15.97 -40.31 -19.61
C LEU A 719 -15.49 -39.97 -21.02
N GLN A 720 -16.10 -40.58 -22.02
CA GLN A 720 -15.84 -40.31 -23.43
C GLN A 720 -17.05 -39.63 -24.06
N LEU A 721 -16.85 -38.41 -24.53
CA LEU A 721 -17.83 -37.66 -25.31
C LEU A 721 -17.46 -37.71 -26.80
N SER A 722 -18.46 -37.69 -27.69
CA SER A 722 -18.24 -37.60 -29.14
C SER A 722 -19.42 -36.95 -29.87
N GLY A 723 -19.19 -36.48 -31.10
CA GLY A 723 -20.23 -35.90 -31.96
C GLY A 723 -20.40 -34.38 -31.85
N PHE A 724 -19.30 -33.62 -31.74
CA PHE A 724 -19.31 -32.15 -31.54
C PHE A 724 -19.68 -31.33 -32.79
N ALA A 725 -19.77 -31.97 -33.96
CA ALA A 725 -19.95 -31.30 -35.24
C ALA A 725 -21.19 -30.39 -35.27
N GLY A 726 -20.96 -29.07 -35.43
CA GLY A 726 -22.00 -28.05 -35.56
C GLY A 726 -22.46 -27.43 -34.25
N GLU A 727 -21.95 -27.88 -33.10
CA GLU A 727 -22.23 -27.30 -31.79
C GLU A 727 -21.19 -26.21 -31.47
N VAL A 728 -21.63 -25.11 -30.86
CA VAL A 728 -20.78 -23.99 -30.42
C VAL A 728 -21.34 -23.46 -29.10
N GLY A 729 -20.48 -23.25 -28.12
CA GLY A 729 -20.83 -22.70 -26.81
C GLY A 729 -20.22 -23.49 -25.66
N ASP A 730 -20.53 -23.03 -24.45
CA ASP A 730 -20.11 -23.64 -23.20
C ASP A 730 -21.23 -24.49 -22.61
N TYR A 731 -20.89 -25.70 -22.17
CA TYR A 731 -21.83 -26.70 -21.72
C TYR A 731 -21.42 -27.27 -20.37
N ASP A 732 -22.26 -27.06 -19.35
CA ASP A 732 -22.12 -27.64 -18.02
C ASP A 732 -22.75 -29.03 -17.96
N ILE A 733 -21.95 -30.06 -18.26
CA ILE A 733 -22.40 -31.45 -18.28
C ILE A 733 -22.41 -31.99 -16.85
N ILE A 734 -23.59 -32.29 -16.31
CA ILE A 734 -23.72 -32.80 -14.94
C ILE A 734 -23.53 -34.32 -14.95
N VAL A 735 -22.40 -34.78 -14.43
CA VAL A 735 -22.08 -36.19 -14.21
C VAL A 735 -22.52 -36.57 -12.81
N GLN A 736 -23.42 -37.54 -12.69
CA GLN A 736 -23.92 -38.02 -11.41
C GLN A 736 -23.42 -39.43 -11.14
N GLY A 737 -22.85 -39.66 -9.96
CA GLY A 737 -22.64 -40.99 -9.39
C GLY A 737 -23.68 -41.28 -8.32
N GLN A 738 -24.33 -42.44 -8.43
CA GLN A 738 -25.34 -42.92 -7.49
C GLN A 738 -24.95 -44.27 -6.90
N SER A 739 -24.92 -44.37 -5.58
CA SER A 739 -24.75 -45.63 -4.85
C SER A 739 -25.82 -45.74 -3.75
N GLY A 740 -26.84 -46.56 -3.99
CA GLY A 740 -28.01 -46.67 -3.12
C GLY A 740 -28.81 -45.36 -3.07
N ALA A 741 -28.93 -44.77 -1.87
CA ALA A 741 -29.58 -43.49 -1.64
C ALA A 741 -28.62 -42.29 -1.73
N ILE A 742 -27.30 -42.53 -1.83
CA ILE A 742 -26.28 -41.48 -1.90
C ILE A 742 -26.07 -41.10 -3.36
N THR A 743 -26.20 -39.80 -3.65
CA THR A 743 -25.92 -39.20 -4.96
C THR A 743 -24.87 -38.11 -4.80
N LYS A 744 -23.84 -38.13 -5.65
CA LYS A 744 -22.87 -37.06 -5.82
C LYS A 744 -22.89 -36.63 -7.28
N SER A 745 -22.77 -35.33 -7.53
CA SER A 745 -22.79 -34.76 -8.87
C SER A 745 -21.59 -33.85 -9.03
N GLU A 746 -20.93 -33.96 -10.18
CA GLU A 746 -19.83 -33.09 -10.58
C GLU A 746 -20.16 -32.47 -11.94
N ILE A 747 -19.69 -31.25 -12.16
CA ILE A 747 -19.87 -30.55 -13.42
C ILE A 747 -18.62 -30.76 -14.27
N TYR A 748 -18.81 -31.26 -15.49
CA TYR A 748 -17.80 -31.29 -16.53
C TYR A 748 -18.07 -30.16 -17.51
N GLN A 749 -17.19 -29.17 -17.56
CA GLN A 749 -17.34 -28.01 -18.45
C GLN A 749 -16.73 -28.31 -19.81
N LEU A 750 -17.57 -28.38 -20.84
CA LEU A 750 -17.14 -28.55 -22.22
C LEU A 750 -17.36 -27.25 -22.99
N SER A 751 -16.27 -26.67 -23.49
CA SER A 751 -16.34 -25.51 -24.39
C SER A 751 -16.09 -25.95 -25.83
N LEU A 752 -17.04 -25.68 -26.72
CA LEU A 752 -16.94 -25.98 -28.15
C LEU A 752 -16.84 -24.68 -28.95
N SER A 753 -15.75 -24.52 -29.70
CA SER A 753 -15.51 -23.36 -30.56
C SER A 753 -15.52 -23.74 -32.04
N PRO A 754 -15.92 -22.82 -32.95
CA PRO A 754 -15.73 -23.02 -34.38
C PRO A 754 -14.23 -22.98 -34.74
N PRO A 755 -13.81 -23.69 -35.81
CA PRO A 755 -12.43 -23.61 -36.29
C PRO A 755 -12.09 -22.17 -36.72
N ALA A 756 -10.82 -21.78 -36.55
CA ALA A 756 -10.34 -20.49 -37.00
C ALA A 756 -10.48 -20.35 -38.52
N ILE A 757 -11.14 -19.29 -38.98
CA ILE A 757 -11.27 -18.93 -40.40
C ILE A 757 -10.75 -17.52 -40.63
N SER A 758 -10.19 -17.25 -41.82
CA SER A 758 -9.69 -15.93 -42.20
C SER A 758 -10.85 -14.93 -42.33
N PRO A 759 -10.76 -13.72 -41.75
CA PRO A 759 -11.80 -12.70 -41.86
C PRO A 759 -11.77 -12.02 -43.24
N VAL A 760 -12.87 -11.37 -43.60
CA VAL A 760 -13.00 -10.61 -44.87
C VAL A 760 -12.88 -9.11 -44.60
N ALA A 761 -12.10 -8.39 -45.40
CA ALA A 761 -11.99 -6.93 -45.33
C ALA A 761 -13.33 -6.22 -45.61
N ILE A 762 -13.59 -5.16 -44.84
CA ILE A 762 -14.72 -4.24 -45.00
C ILE A 762 -14.22 -2.89 -45.56
N SER A 763 -13.12 -2.35 -45.04
CA SER A 763 -12.54 -1.08 -45.47
C SER A 763 -11.05 -1.01 -45.17
N PRO A 764 -10.19 -0.46 -46.05
CA PRO A 764 -10.45 -0.24 -47.46
C PRO A 764 -10.78 -1.55 -48.18
N ILE A 765 -11.79 -1.53 -49.06
CA ILE A 765 -12.10 -2.70 -49.90
C ILE A 765 -10.96 -2.95 -50.90
N ASP A 766 -10.87 -4.18 -51.39
CA ASP A 766 -9.87 -4.53 -52.42
C ASP A 766 -10.04 -3.68 -53.69
N GLY A 767 -8.96 -3.04 -54.11
CA GLY A 767 -8.89 -2.11 -55.23
C GLY A 767 -9.43 -0.71 -54.96
N ALA A 768 -9.64 -0.30 -53.70
CA ALA A 768 -10.08 1.06 -53.38
C ALA A 768 -9.06 2.11 -53.86
N ASP A 769 -9.57 3.24 -54.35
CA ASP A 769 -8.79 4.39 -54.82
C ASP A 769 -9.25 5.65 -54.08
N GLY A 770 -8.40 6.67 -53.99
CA GLY A 770 -8.69 7.89 -53.24
C GLY A 770 -8.86 7.67 -51.73
N VAL A 771 -8.21 6.66 -51.17
CA VAL A 771 -8.30 6.37 -49.74
C VAL A 771 -7.55 7.43 -48.94
N SER A 772 -8.10 7.89 -47.81
CA SER A 772 -7.42 8.82 -46.90
C SER A 772 -5.99 8.38 -46.59
N LEU A 773 -5.08 9.34 -46.33
CA LEU A 773 -3.72 9.05 -45.93
C LEU A 773 -3.66 8.34 -44.56
N GLU A 774 -4.71 8.44 -43.75
CA GLU A 774 -4.83 7.77 -42.46
C GLU A 774 -6.07 6.87 -42.41
N PRO A 775 -6.12 5.79 -43.21
CA PRO A 775 -7.32 4.98 -43.29
C PRO A 775 -7.54 4.19 -41.99
N THR A 776 -8.80 3.88 -41.70
CA THR A 776 -9.15 2.84 -40.73
C THR A 776 -9.32 1.51 -41.45
N LEU A 777 -8.46 0.55 -41.12
CA LEU A 777 -8.55 -0.83 -41.58
C LEU A 777 -9.63 -1.54 -40.77
N GLN A 778 -10.67 -2.05 -41.42
CA GLN A 778 -11.83 -2.68 -40.78
C GLN A 778 -12.18 -3.99 -41.50
N TRP A 779 -12.50 -5.03 -40.74
CA TRP A 779 -12.84 -6.36 -41.25
C TRP A 779 -14.06 -6.97 -40.55
N GLU A 780 -14.55 -8.09 -41.09
CA GLU A 780 -15.68 -8.84 -40.53
C GLU A 780 -15.36 -9.35 -39.12
N ASN A 781 -16.27 -9.09 -38.17
CA ASN A 781 -16.19 -9.65 -36.83
C ASN A 781 -16.69 -11.11 -36.83
N LEU A 782 -15.78 -12.05 -36.63
CA LEU A 782 -16.07 -13.48 -36.65
C LEU A 782 -16.39 -14.02 -35.25
N THR A 783 -17.54 -14.69 -35.11
CA THR A 783 -17.98 -15.30 -33.85
C THR A 783 -16.98 -16.33 -33.33
N GLY A 784 -16.62 -16.24 -32.05
CA GLY A 784 -15.65 -17.15 -31.43
C GLY A 784 -14.20 -16.81 -31.77
N THR A 785 -13.91 -15.55 -32.14
CA THR A 785 -12.55 -15.02 -32.30
C THR A 785 -12.11 -14.29 -31.03
N ASN A 786 -10.90 -14.56 -30.57
CA ASN A 786 -10.33 -13.90 -29.39
C ASN A 786 -9.56 -12.64 -29.79
N SER A 787 -8.80 -12.69 -30.90
CA SER A 787 -8.04 -11.57 -31.44
C SER A 787 -7.79 -11.73 -32.95
N TYR A 788 -7.34 -10.65 -33.58
CA TYR A 788 -6.97 -10.57 -34.98
C TYR A 788 -5.52 -10.11 -35.10
N ASP A 789 -4.74 -10.80 -35.92
CA ASP A 789 -3.47 -10.25 -36.41
C ASP A 789 -3.74 -9.50 -37.72
N TYR A 790 -3.18 -8.31 -37.86
CA TYR A 790 -3.24 -7.53 -39.10
C TYR A 790 -1.85 -7.06 -39.52
N GLU A 791 -1.67 -6.87 -40.82
CA GLU A 791 -0.48 -6.28 -41.42
C GLU A 791 -0.89 -5.30 -42.52
N LEU A 792 -0.27 -4.11 -42.54
CA LEU A 792 -0.30 -3.10 -43.59
C LEU A 792 1.13 -2.92 -44.12
N SER A 793 1.28 -2.88 -45.42
CA SER A 793 2.56 -3.03 -46.10
C SER A 793 2.60 -2.34 -47.45
N THR A 794 3.80 -2.02 -47.96
CA THR A 794 3.99 -1.44 -49.29
C THR A 794 3.98 -2.49 -50.41
N GLU A 795 4.15 -3.77 -50.07
CA GLU A 795 4.27 -4.87 -51.03
C GLU A 795 3.44 -6.09 -50.58
N PRO A 796 3.01 -6.96 -51.50
CA PRO A 796 2.13 -8.08 -51.17
C PRO A 796 2.69 -9.03 -50.11
N ASN A 797 1.79 -9.67 -49.36
CA ASN A 797 2.10 -10.68 -48.35
C ASN A 797 2.92 -10.16 -47.16
N GLY A 798 2.71 -8.91 -46.76
CA GLY A 798 3.37 -8.29 -45.60
C GLY A 798 4.84 -7.94 -45.84
N MET A 799 5.27 -7.80 -47.09
CA MET A 799 6.62 -7.32 -47.41
C MET A 799 6.64 -5.79 -47.37
N GLY A 800 7.70 -5.19 -46.82
CA GLY A 800 7.72 -3.72 -46.64
C GLY A 800 6.66 -3.28 -45.63
N LEU A 801 6.64 -3.94 -44.47
CA LEU A 801 5.68 -3.69 -43.40
C LEU A 801 5.74 -2.24 -42.90
N ILE A 802 4.56 -1.63 -42.79
CA ILE A 802 4.34 -0.27 -42.29
C ILE A 802 3.76 -0.36 -40.88
N GLN A 803 2.71 -1.15 -40.71
CA GLN A 803 2.03 -1.32 -39.43
C GLN A 803 1.54 -2.76 -39.28
N SER A 804 1.66 -3.32 -38.08
CA SER A 804 1.09 -4.63 -37.74
C SER A 804 0.71 -4.66 -36.26
N GLY A 805 -0.23 -5.52 -35.91
CA GLY A 805 -0.55 -5.75 -34.50
C GLY A 805 -1.46 -6.95 -34.29
N ASN A 806 -1.66 -7.26 -33.01
CA ASN A 806 -2.69 -8.18 -32.54
C ASN A 806 -3.69 -7.40 -31.69
N ILE A 807 -4.96 -7.39 -32.09
CA ILE A 807 -6.01 -6.61 -31.42
C ILE A 807 -7.30 -7.42 -31.26
N THR A 808 -8.16 -7.02 -30.32
CA THR A 808 -9.45 -7.69 -30.08
C THR A 808 -10.60 -7.06 -30.87
N GLN A 809 -10.44 -5.80 -31.28
CA GLN A 809 -11.37 -5.09 -32.15
C GLN A 809 -11.25 -5.56 -33.59
N ASN A 810 -12.30 -5.34 -34.39
CA ASN A 810 -12.31 -5.66 -35.82
C ASN A 810 -11.94 -4.45 -36.71
N GLU A 811 -11.30 -3.44 -36.11
CA GLU A 811 -10.84 -2.24 -36.80
C GLU A 811 -9.61 -1.62 -36.15
N VAL A 812 -8.80 -0.91 -36.94
CA VAL A 812 -7.61 -0.18 -36.49
C VAL A 812 -7.29 0.99 -37.41
N SER A 813 -7.05 2.17 -36.84
CA SER A 813 -6.57 3.34 -37.57
C SER A 813 -5.08 3.25 -37.85
N VAL A 814 -4.66 3.70 -39.02
CA VAL A 814 -3.24 3.83 -39.35
C VAL A 814 -2.63 4.94 -38.50
N SER A 815 -1.46 4.68 -37.92
CA SER A 815 -0.82 5.51 -36.90
C SER A 815 0.05 6.65 -37.43
N SER A 816 0.22 6.74 -38.75
CA SER A 816 0.97 7.81 -39.40
C SER A 816 0.45 7.99 -40.83
N PRO A 817 0.43 9.22 -41.37
CA PRO A 817 -0.01 9.47 -42.73
C PRO A 817 0.80 8.64 -43.73
N LEU A 818 0.09 7.96 -44.61
CA LEU A 818 0.64 7.21 -45.72
C LEU A 818 1.09 8.16 -46.84
N ASP A 819 2.01 7.70 -47.68
CA ASP A 819 2.47 8.45 -48.85
C ASP A 819 1.30 8.64 -49.83
N GLU A 820 1.19 9.83 -50.41
CA GLU A 820 0.15 10.20 -51.38
C GLU A 820 0.23 9.36 -52.67
N SER A 821 -0.91 9.14 -53.34
CA SER A 821 -0.98 8.44 -54.64
C SER A 821 -0.21 7.11 -54.69
N THR A 822 -0.14 6.40 -53.56
CA THR A 822 0.68 5.20 -53.37
C THR A 822 -0.21 4.00 -53.07
N SER A 823 0.10 2.86 -53.69
CA SER A 823 -0.63 1.61 -53.44
C SER A 823 -0.08 0.87 -52.21
N TYR A 824 -0.98 0.45 -51.34
CA TYR A 824 -0.69 -0.31 -50.13
C TYR A 824 -1.44 -1.64 -50.09
N HIS A 825 -0.84 -2.59 -49.39
CA HIS A 825 -1.27 -3.98 -49.24
C HIS A 825 -1.58 -4.28 -47.78
N TRP A 826 -2.71 -4.91 -47.48
CA TRP A 826 -3.04 -5.30 -46.13
C TRP A 826 -3.75 -6.64 -46.03
N ARG A 827 -3.57 -7.34 -44.91
CA ARG A 827 -4.12 -8.68 -44.67
C ARG A 827 -4.41 -8.91 -43.19
N ILE A 828 -5.33 -9.84 -42.92
CA ILE A 828 -5.83 -10.11 -41.57
C ILE A 828 -5.95 -11.63 -41.36
N ARG A 829 -5.73 -12.12 -40.15
CA ARG A 829 -6.11 -13.48 -39.73
C ARG A 829 -6.67 -13.48 -38.33
N THR A 830 -7.47 -14.49 -38.04
CA THR A 830 -8.02 -14.73 -36.70
C THR A 830 -7.13 -15.58 -35.84
N ASN A 831 -7.21 -15.33 -34.54
CA ASN A 831 -6.70 -16.18 -33.49
C ASN A 831 -7.85 -16.51 -32.52
N ASN A 832 -8.11 -17.80 -32.34
CA ASN A 832 -9.08 -18.28 -31.37
C ASN A 832 -8.60 -19.53 -30.62
N ASN A 833 -9.45 -20.07 -29.74
CA ASN A 833 -9.16 -21.28 -28.97
C ASN A 833 -8.80 -22.51 -29.84
N CYS A 834 -9.14 -22.49 -31.13
CA CYS A 834 -8.82 -23.52 -32.11
C CYS A 834 -7.51 -23.32 -32.87
N GLY A 835 -6.83 -22.20 -32.61
CA GLY A 835 -5.57 -21.83 -33.22
C GLY A 835 -5.68 -20.59 -34.09
N ILE A 836 -4.70 -20.45 -34.97
CA ILE A 836 -4.54 -19.30 -35.86
C ILE A 836 -4.99 -19.73 -37.26
N SER A 837 -5.85 -18.94 -37.90
CA SER A 837 -6.24 -19.19 -39.29
C SER A 837 -5.10 -18.88 -40.28
N ASP A 838 -5.26 -19.34 -41.51
CA ASP A 838 -4.47 -18.80 -42.61
C ASP A 838 -4.70 -17.29 -42.76
N TRP A 839 -3.71 -16.58 -43.29
CA TRP A 839 -3.91 -15.18 -43.68
C TRP A 839 -5.03 -15.06 -44.70
N SER A 840 -5.79 -13.96 -44.63
CA SER A 840 -6.67 -13.54 -45.71
C SER A 840 -5.89 -13.41 -47.02
N GLU A 841 -6.63 -13.33 -48.12
CA GLU A 841 -6.06 -12.77 -49.35
C GLU A 841 -5.54 -11.35 -49.08
N ASP A 842 -4.56 -10.94 -49.88
CA ASP A 842 -3.88 -9.66 -49.75
C ASP A 842 -4.73 -8.57 -50.43
N TYR A 843 -5.22 -7.61 -49.63
CA TYR A 843 -6.11 -6.53 -50.07
C TYR A 843 -5.30 -5.30 -50.48
N ILE A 844 -5.65 -4.67 -51.61
CA ILE A 844 -4.88 -3.53 -52.16
C ILE A 844 -5.73 -2.26 -52.14
N PHE A 845 -5.15 -1.11 -51.78
CA PHE A 845 -5.78 0.20 -51.98
C PHE A 845 -4.77 1.27 -52.38
N THR A 846 -5.22 2.39 -52.94
CA THR A 846 -4.39 3.54 -53.32
C THR A 846 -4.83 4.80 -52.58
N THR A 847 -3.87 5.54 -52.04
CA THR A 847 -4.10 6.75 -51.24
C THR A 847 -4.43 7.98 -52.10
N ILE A 848 -5.15 8.93 -51.49
CA ILE A 848 -5.55 10.22 -52.08
C ILE A 848 -4.35 11.14 -52.36
N VAL A 849 -4.59 12.22 -53.11
CA VAL A 849 -3.62 13.30 -53.39
C VAL A 849 -4.00 14.56 -52.63
N CYS A 850 -3.01 15.29 -52.11
CA CYS A 850 -3.23 16.56 -51.42
C CYS A 850 -2.52 17.71 -52.14
N GLN A 851 -3.14 18.89 -52.18
CA GLN A 851 -2.61 20.09 -52.84
C GLN A 851 -2.57 21.27 -51.88
N THR A 852 -1.51 22.06 -51.95
CA THR A 852 -1.35 23.28 -51.13
C THR A 852 -1.63 24.52 -51.95
N PHE A 853 -2.52 25.37 -51.44
CA PHE A 853 -2.93 26.65 -52.03
C PHE A 853 -2.57 27.78 -51.08
N GLY A 854 -1.62 28.64 -51.48
CA GLY A 854 -1.21 29.81 -50.69
C GLY A 854 -1.97 31.07 -51.08
N SER A 855 -2.31 31.92 -50.11
CA SER A 855 -2.91 33.23 -50.38
C SER A 855 -1.90 34.17 -51.05
N THR A 856 -2.40 34.97 -51.98
CA THR A 856 -1.63 36.07 -52.60
C THR A 856 -2.10 37.45 -52.13
N ASP A 857 -3.19 37.50 -51.35
CA ASP A 857 -3.74 38.72 -50.75
C ASP A 857 -3.08 38.99 -49.40
N ILE A 858 -1.76 39.13 -49.44
CA ILE A 858 -0.86 39.33 -48.30
C ILE A 858 0.28 40.31 -48.69
N PRO A 859 0.87 41.03 -47.71
CA PRO A 859 0.49 41.02 -46.31
C PRO A 859 -0.75 41.90 -46.03
N VAL A 860 -1.42 41.64 -44.91
CA VAL A 860 -2.60 42.41 -44.47
C VAL A 860 -2.33 43.02 -43.09
N ASP A 861 -2.34 44.35 -43.01
CA ASP A 861 -2.16 45.09 -41.74
C ASP A 861 -3.29 44.78 -40.76
N ILE A 862 -2.95 44.45 -39.51
CA ILE A 862 -3.87 44.37 -38.37
C ILE A 862 -3.79 45.71 -37.60
N PRO A 863 -4.81 46.58 -37.65
CA PRO A 863 -4.73 47.95 -37.14
C PRO A 863 -4.60 48.06 -35.62
N ASP A 864 -3.82 49.02 -35.13
CA ASP A 864 -3.62 49.30 -33.69
C ASP A 864 -4.61 50.30 -33.09
N ASP A 865 -5.58 50.80 -33.87
CA ASP A 865 -6.46 51.90 -33.49
C ASP A 865 -7.96 51.58 -33.51
N ALA A 866 -8.34 50.37 -33.95
CA ALA A 866 -9.72 49.91 -33.99
C ALA A 866 -9.86 48.39 -33.85
N ALA A 867 -10.83 47.95 -33.02
CA ALA A 867 -11.25 46.55 -32.99
C ALA A 867 -12.08 46.26 -34.25
N ILE A 868 -11.48 45.60 -35.23
CA ILE A 868 -12.05 45.35 -36.55
C ILE A 868 -11.60 43.99 -37.09
N ALA A 869 -12.45 43.35 -37.89
CA ALA A 869 -12.08 42.21 -38.71
C ALA A 869 -11.26 42.69 -39.93
N ILE A 870 -10.09 42.12 -40.11
CA ILE A 870 -9.39 42.11 -41.39
C ILE A 870 -9.71 40.81 -42.14
N THR A 871 -9.61 40.85 -43.47
CA THR A 871 -9.85 39.68 -44.32
C THR A 871 -8.73 39.53 -45.33
N SER A 872 -8.30 38.31 -45.59
CA SER A 872 -7.41 37.95 -46.70
C SER A 872 -8.09 36.90 -47.57
N ASP A 873 -8.03 37.10 -48.89
CA ASP A 873 -8.72 36.28 -49.88
C ASP A 873 -7.78 35.26 -50.57
N LEU A 874 -8.19 33.99 -50.61
CA LEU A 874 -7.56 32.90 -51.37
C LEU A 874 -8.53 32.37 -52.43
N ASN A 875 -8.19 32.50 -53.70
CA ASN A 875 -9.04 32.04 -54.80
C ASN A 875 -8.51 30.73 -55.40
N ILE A 876 -9.23 29.64 -55.21
CA ILE A 876 -8.90 28.34 -55.79
C ILE A 876 -9.68 28.17 -57.10
N TYR A 877 -8.97 27.90 -58.18
CA TYR A 877 -9.56 27.72 -59.53
C TYR A 877 -9.78 26.27 -59.91
N ASP A 878 -9.20 25.35 -59.15
CA ASP A 878 -9.32 23.93 -59.39
C ASP A 878 -10.65 23.39 -58.90
N ARG A 879 -11.04 22.25 -59.44
CA ARG A 879 -12.27 21.56 -59.07
C ARG A 879 -11.93 20.29 -58.31
N GLY A 880 -12.72 20.01 -57.28
CA GLY A 880 -12.57 18.83 -56.45
C GLY A 880 -13.39 18.97 -55.18
N VAL A 881 -13.43 17.89 -54.40
CA VAL A 881 -14.13 17.82 -53.13
C VAL A 881 -13.11 17.66 -52.01
N VAL A 882 -13.24 18.44 -50.95
CA VAL A 882 -12.42 18.33 -49.74
C VAL A 882 -12.67 16.96 -49.10
N SER A 883 -11.62 16.14 -49.03
CA SER A 883 -11.59 14.95 -48.18
C SER A 883 -11.05 15.27 -46.79
N ASP A 884 -10.14 16.23 -46.72
CA ASP A 884 -9.44 16.68 -45.51
C ASP A 884 -8.80 18.05 -45.80
N LEU A 885 -8.68 18.92 -44.79
CA LEU A 885 -8.23 20.31 -44.91
C LEU A 885 -7.38 20.73 -43.72
N ASP A 886 -6.13 21.13 -44.02
CA ASP A 886 -5.19 21.75 -43.09
C ASP A 886 -5.06 23.25 -43.38
N ILE A 887 -4.78 24.03 -42.33
CA ILE A 887 -4.32 25.42 -42.45
C ILE A 887 -2.81 25.42 -42.30
N VAL A 888 -2.11 25.95 -43.31
CA VAL A 888 -0.65 25.91 -43.40
C VAL A 888 -0.06 27.30 -43.65
N ASP A 889 1.22 27.48 -43.33
CA ASP A 889 1.98 28.72 -43.49
C ASP A 889 1.31 29.95 -42.84
N LEU A 890 0.55 29.76 -41.74
CA LEU A 890 -0.10 30.85 -41.03
C LEU A 890 0.92 31.60 -40.16
N ILE A 891 1.43 32.69 -40.70
CA ILE A 891 2.52 33.49 -40.13
C ILE A 891 2.08 34.94 -40.04
N GLY A 892 2.37 35.57 -38.90
CA GLY A 892 2.13 36.98 -38.72
C GLY A 892 2.70 37.56 -37.43
N THR A 893 2.65 38.88 -37.35
CA THR A 893 3.04 39.63 -36.17
C THR A 893 1.80 40.20 -35.51
N HIS A 894 1.79 40.24 -34.18
CA HIS A 894 0.82 40.96 -33.37
C HIS A 894 1.35 41.03 -31.94
N THR A 895 1.12 42.15 -31.26
CA THR A 895 1.51 42.28 -29.86
C THR A 895 0.30 41.87 -29.02
N TRP A 896 0.40 40.70 -28.36
CA TRP A 896 -0.67 40.03 -27.59
C TRP A 896 -1.63 39.17 -28.41
N MET A 897 -1.24 37.91 -28.57
CA MET A 897 -2.03 36.90 -29.26
C MET A 897 -3.44 36.69 -28.67
N ASN A 898 -3.64 36.96 -27.38
CA ASN A 898 -4.95 36.82 -26.73
C ASN A 898 -6.02 37.78 -27.31
N ASP A 899 -5.62 38.76 -28.11
CA ASP A 899 -6.54 39.75 -28.65
C ASP A 899 -7.12 39.31 -30.01
N LEU A 900 -6.61 38.23 -30.62
CA LEU A 900 -6.97 37.81 -31.96
C LEU A 900 -7.94 36.62 -31.99
N ASN A 901 -8.85 36.62 -32.97
CA ASN A 901 -9.71 35.50 -33.32
C ASN A 901 -9.60 35.20 -34.82
N PHE A 902 -9.49 33.94 -35.20
CA PHE A 902 -9.29 33.52 -36.59
C PHE A 902 -10.46 32.67 -37.08
N SER A 903 -11.04 33.07 -38.20
CA SER A 903 -12.14 32.36 -38.85
C SER A 903 -11.85 32.08 -40.33
N MET A 904 -12.21 30.89 -40.80
CA MET A 904 -12.16 30.49 -42.21
C MET A 904 -13.56 30.46 -42.80
N THR A 905 -13.72 30.98 -44.02
CA THR A 905 -14.96 30.89 -44.81
C THR A 905 -14.70 30.21 -46.15
N SER A 906 -15.44 29.15 -46.45
CA SER A 906 -15.38 28.42 -47.72
C SER A 906 -16.22 29.07 -48.84
N PRO A 907 -16.06 28.65 -50.11
CA PRO A 907 -16.82 29.18 -51.25
C PRO A 907 -18.34 29.02 -51.15
N ASP A 908 -18.83 28.03 -50.39
CA ASP A 908 -20.26 27.82 -50.15
C ASP A 908 -20.82 28.66 -48.99
N ASN A 909 -20.00 29.54 -48.39
CA ASN A 909 -20.26 30.37 -47.21
C ASN A 909 -20.36 29.58 -45.88
N THR A 910 -19.78 28.38 -45.81
CA THR A 910 -19.55 27.73 -44.52
C THR A 910 -18.45 28.51 -43.81
N LYS A 911 -18.72 29.02 -42.60
CA LYS A 911 -17.77 29.79 -41.78
C LYS A 911 -17.50 29.07 -40.47
N MET A 912 -16.26 29.02 -40.04
CA MET A 912 -15.84 28.40 -38.79
C MET A 912 -14.67 29.17 -38.17
N GLU A 913 -14.74 29.42 -36.86
CA GLU A 913 -13.69 30.01 -36.04
C GLU A 913 -12.81 28.89 -35.48
N PHE A 914 -11.56 28.82 -35.90
CA PHE A 914 -10.67 27.68 -35.57
C PHE A 914 -9.65 28.04 -34.47
N TRP A 915 -9.47 29.32 -34.16
CA TRP A 915 -8.51 29.78 -33.17
C TRP A 915 -9.02 31.05 -32.46
N ASP A 916 -9.40 30.94 -31.19
CA ASP A 916 -10.05 32.00 -30.39
C ASP A 916 -9.14 32.46 -29.25
N GLN A 917 -8.80 33.76 -29.25
CA GLN A 917 -8.01 34.45 -28.21
C GLN A 917 -6.82 33.61 -27.70
N PRO A 918 -5.89 33.18 -28.58
CA PRO A 918 -4.86 32.25 -28.19
C PRO A 918 -3.79 32.88 -27.31
N CYS A 919 -3.24 32.09 -26.37
CA CYS A 919 -2.19 32.52 -25.46
C CYS A 919 -2.60 33.72 -24.57
N GLY A 920 -1.63 34.41 -23.95
CA GLY A 920 -1.83 35.59 -23.13
C GLY A 920 -1.17 36.81 -23.76
N ASN A 921 -0.20 37.40 -23.06
CA ASN A 921 0.53 38.59 -23.52
C ASN A 921 1.75 38.28 -24.40
N GLN A 922 1.79 37.09 -25.01
CA GLN A 922 2.83 36.67 -25.94
C GLN A 922 2.60 37.28 -27.32
N ASN A 923 3.66 37.40 -28.11
CA ASN A 923 3.62 38.09 -29.40
C ASN A 923 3.84 37.10 -30.56
N ASN A 924 3.23 37.45 -31.70
CA ASN A 924 3.40 36.83 -33.02
C ASN A 924 2.90 35.38 -33.10
N PHE A 925 2.72 34.93 -34.35
CA PHE A 925 2.33 33.57 -34.67
C PHE A 925 3.08 33.04 -35.90
N ASP A 926 3.50 31.78 -35.83
CA ASP A 926 4.04 30.93 -36.89
C ASP A 926 3.62 29.50 -36.49
N ILE A 927 2.46 29.06 -37.02
CA ILE A 927 1.74 27.86 -36.57
C ILE A 927 0.85 27.31 -37.69
N ASN A 928 0.58 26.00 -37.68
CA ASN A 928 -0.32 25.32 -38.62
C ASN A 928 -1.42 24.55 -37.85
N PHE A 929 -2.54 24.25 -38.51
CA PHE A 929 -3.67 23.51 -37.92
C PHE A 929 -4.13 22.34 -38.77
N ASP A 930 -4.41 21.22 -38.11
CA ASP A 930 -4.85 19.93 -38.66
C ASP A 930 -5.65 19.20 -37.56
N ASP A 931 -6.82 18.65 -37.90
CA ASP A 931 -7.70 17.93 -36.95
C ASP A 931 -7.02 16.66 -36.40
N GLU A 932 -6.13 16.05 -37.20
CA GLU A 932 -5.41 14.81 -36.92
C GLU A 932 -4.02 15.04 -36.30
N ALA A 933 -3.68 16.30 -35.97
CA ALA A 933 -2.38 16.63 -35.39
C ALA A 933 -2.10 15.86 -34.09
N SER A 934 -0.95 15.19 -34.02
CA SER A 934 -0.51 14.39 -32.85
C SER A 934 -0.32 15.19 -31.54
N ASN A 935 -0.25 16.53 -31.60
CA ASN A 935 -0.04 17.42 -30.45
C ASN A 935 -1.34 18.18 -30.11
N GLY A 936 -1.93 17.92 -28.94
CA GLY A 936 -3.17 18.58 -28.52
C GLY A 936 -3.04 19.99 -27.94
N ASN A 937 -1.83 20.46 -27.59
CA ASN A 937 -1.61 21.82 -27.06
C ASN A 937 -0.50 22.52 -27.86
N PHE A 938 -0.84 23.66 -28.49
CA PHE A 938 0.14 24.55 -29.13
C PHE A 938 0.94 25.39 -28.12
N PRO A 939 2.19 25.80 -28.42
CA PRO A 939 3.02 26.56 -27.51
C PRO A 939 2.62 28.04 -27.43
N CYS A 940 3.01 28.71 -26.34
CA CYS A 940 2.85 30.16 -26.17
C CYS A 940 4.21 30.80 -25.83
N PRO A 941 4.82 31.61 -26.72
CA PRO A 941 4.30 32.12 -28.00
C PRO A 941 4.15 31.02 -29.08
N PRO A 942 3.11 31.08 -29.93
CA PRO A 942 2.84 30.08 -30.98
C PRO A 942 3.72 30.34 -32.21
N THR A 943 5.04 30.15 -32.09
CA THR A 943 6.03 30.65 -33.07
C THR A 943 7.03 29.59 -33.51
N ASP A 944 6.66 28.31 -33.48
CA ASP A 944 7.55 27.19 -33.77
C ASP A 944 7.29 26.50 -35.12
N GLY A 945 6.29 26.96 -35.88
CA GLY A 945 5.90 26.42 -37.18
C GLY A 945 5.31 25.02 -37.11
N GLY A 946 4.95 24.53 -35.91
CA GLY A 946 4.36 23.21 -35.71
C GLY A 946 2.90 23.14 -36.13
N THR A 947 2.39 21.92 -36.35
CA THR A 947 0.98 21.64 -36.63
C THR A 947 0.26 21.15 -35.39
N TYR A 948 -0.92 21.71 -35.08
CA TYR A 948 -1.68 21.45 -33.86
C TYR A 948 -3.18 21.30 -34.12
N ILE A 949 -3.87 20.68 -33.17
CA ILE A 949 -5.33 20.57 -33.21
C ILE A 949 -5.95 21.97 -32.98
N PRO A 950 -6.87 22.43 -33.84
CA PRO A 950 -7.56 23.72 -33.67
C PRO A 950 -8.57 23.70 -32.51
N ASP A 951 -9.05 24.87 -32.09
CA ASP A 951 -10.08 24.98 -31.05
C ASP A 951 -11.43 24.39 -31.50
N ASN A 952 -11.72 24.47 -32.81
CA ASN A 952 -12.87 23.84 -33.46
C ASN A 952 -12.43 23.11 -34.74
N VAL A 953 -13.02 21.94 -34.98
CA VAL A 953 -12.62 21.00 -36.04
C VAL A 953 -12.78 21.53 -37.47
N LEU A 954 -11.75 21.37 -38.30
CA LEU A 954 -11.67 21.74 -39.73
C LEU A 954 -12.53 20.83 -40.61
N SER A 955 -12.83 19.61 -40.19
CA SER A 955 -13.69 18.62 -40.87
C SER A 955 -15.10 19.12 -41.19
N VAL A 956 -15.51 20.29 -40.67
CA VAL A 956 -16.69 21.02 -41.14
C VAL A 956 -16.62 21.36 -42.64
N PHE A 957 -15.41 21.45 -43.19
CA PHE A 957 -15.13 21.70 -44.60
C PHE A 957 -15.04 20.42 -45.44
N ASP A 958 -15.12 19.23 -44.83
CA ASP A 958 -15.16 17.98 -45.58
C ASP A 958 -16.40 17.92 -46.45
N THR A 959 -16.28 17.23 -47.58
CA THR A 959 -17.31 17.11 -48.64
C THR A 959 -17.65 18.42 -49.36
N LYS A 960 -17.02 19.55 -49.00
CA LYS A 960 -17.21 20.84 -49.68
C LYS A 960 -16.42 20.91 -50.97
N ASN A 961 -16.87 21.75 -51.90
CA ASN A 961 -16.14 21.98 -53.14
C ASN A 961 -15.00 22.98 -52.90
N ILE A 962 -13.81 22.70 -53.43
CA ILE A 962 -12.64 23.58 -53.29
C ILE A 962 -12.73 24.83 -54.17
N LEU A 963 -13.49 24.76 -55.29
CA LEU A 963 -13.56 25.80 -56.32
C LEU A 963 -14.21 27.07 -55.78
N GLY A 964 -13.46 28.17 -55.77
CA GLY A 964 -13.96 29.50 -55.48
C GLY A 964 -13.14 30.24 -54.42
N LEU A 965 -13.79 31.25 -53.83
CA LEU A 965 -13.18 32.13 -52.85
C LEU A 965 -13.21 31.52 -51.45
N TRP A 966 -12.03 31.32 -50.90
CA TRP A 966 -11.78 31.08 -49.49
C TRP A 966 -11.34 32.39 -48.82
N GLN A 967 -11.80 32.65 -47.61
CA GLN A 967 -11.47 33.88 -46.89
C GLN A 967 -11.05 33.58 -45.45
N LEU A 968 -9.85 34.03 -45.09
CA LEU A 968 -9.38 34.09 -43.71
C LEU A 968 -9.77 35.44 -43.13
N GLU A 969 -10.50 35.43 -42.02
CA GLU A 969 -10.87 36.61 -41.24
C GLU A 969 -10.10 36.59 -39.92
N ILE A 970 -9.43 37.69 -39.58
CA ILE A 970 -8.77 37.88 -38.29
C ILE A 970 -9.45 39.05 -37.60
N TYR A 971 -10.03 38.82 -36.43
CA TYR A 971 -10.69 39.85 -35.64
C TYR A 971 -9.85 40.18 -34.40
N ASP A 972 -9.44 41.44 -34.29
CA ASP A 972 -8.78 41.98 -33.10
C ASP A 972 -9.83 42.55 -32.14
N ASP A 973 -9.98 41.93 -30.97
CA ASP A 973 -10.90 42.33 -29.91
C ASP A 973 -10.46 43.62 -29.18
N PHE A 974 -9.19 44.02 -29.29
CA PHE A 974 -8.60 45.11 -28.50
C PHE A 974 -7.76 46.09 -29.33
N ASN A 975 -8.14 47.37 -29.28
CA ASN A 975 -7.58 48.40 -30.17
C ASN A 975 -6.33 49.13 -29.62
N GLN A 976 -5.39 48.41 -29.00
CA GLN A 976 -4.25 49.02 -28.29
C GLN A 976 -2.88 48.69 -28.92
N ASP A 977 -2.85 47.65 -29.73
CA ASP A 977 -1.71 47.04 -30.40
C ASP A 977 -2.16 46.54 -31.77
N GLY A 978 -1.19 46.34 -32.66
CA GLY A 978 -1.45 45.88 -34.01
C GLY A 978 -0.32 45.01 -34.51
N GLY A 979 -0.42 44.67 -35.78
CA GLY A 979 0.39 43.62 -36.37
C GLY A 979 0.17 43.51 -37.88
N GLU A 980 0.54 42.37 -38.43
CA GLU A 980 0.42 42.08 -39.85
C GLU A 980 0.27 40.57 -40.06
N LEU A 981 -0.69 40.16 -40.88
CA LEU A 981 -0.75 38.81 -41.43
C LEU A 981 0.25 38.73 -42.59
N GLU A 982 1.32 37.95 -42.41
CA GLU A 982 2.42 37.84 -43.37
C GLU A 982 2.17 36.75 -44.41
N SER A 983 1.63 35.60 -44.01
CA SER A 983 1.24 34.51 -44.91
C SER A 983 0.16 33.61 -44.33
N TRP A 984 -0.54 32.87 -45.21
CA TRP A 984 -1.37 31.71 -44.88
C TRP A 984 -1.72 30.94 -46.17
N GLY A 985 -2.11 29.69 -46.02
CA GLY A 985 -2.59 28.82 -47.08
C GLY A 985 -3.42 27.65 -46.56
N LEU A 986 -3.93 26.85 -47.49
CA LEU A 986 -4.68 25.63 -47.23
C LEU A 986 -3.96 24.45 -47.88
N LYS A 987 -3.78 23.36 -47.14
CA LYS A 987 -3.40 22.06 -47.72
C LYS A 987 -4.64 21.18 -47.69
N ILE A 988 -5.11 20.75 -48.87
CA ILE A 988 -6.39 20.06 -49.03
C ILE A 988 -6.13 18.71 -49.67
N CYS A 989 -6.59 17.63 -49.08
CA CYS A 989 -6.67 16.32 -49.73
C CYS A 989 -7.97 16.24 -50.54
N ILE A 990 -7.88 15.91 -51.83
CA ILE A 990 -8.94 16.21 -52.79
C ILE A 990 -9.45 14.95 -53.49
N GLU A 991 -10.74 14.69 -53.35
CA GLU A 991 -11.47 13.71 -54.16
C GLU A 991 -11.89 14.35 -55.50
N ASP A 992 -11.90 13.54 -56.57
CA ASP A 992 -12.25 13.97 -57.93
C ASP A 992 -11.46 15.21 -58.41
N TYR A 993 -10.18 15.30 -58.03
CA TYR A 993 -9.34 16.46 -58.35
C TYR A 993 -9.16 16.66 -59.86
N CYS A 994 -9.47 17.88 -60.30
CA CYS A 994 -9.17 18.38 -61.63
C CYS A 994 -8.49 19.75 -61.53
N ASP A 995 -7.21 19.76 -61.88
CA ASP A 995 -6.42 20.97 -62.04
C ASP A 995 -6.91 21.75 -63.28
N LEU A 996 -7.58 22.86 -63.04
CA LEU A 996 -8.13 23.72 -64.10
C LEU A 996 -7.17 24.87 -64.42
N THR A 997 -6.01 24.92 -63.78
CA THR A 997 -4.96 25.88 -64.05
C THR A 997 -3.91 25.30 -65.00
N VAL A 998 -3.32 26.18 -65.80
CA VAL A 998 -2.21 25.85 -66.68
C VAL A 998 -1.05 26.76 -66.28
N SER A 999 -0.12 26.19 -65.55
CA SER A 999 1.00 26.88 -64.89
C SER A 999 2.37 26.52 -65.49
N ASN A 1000 2.45 25.48 -66.33
CA ASN A 1000 3.69 25.04 -66.96
C ASN A 1000 3.54 24.80 -68.48
N THR A 1001 4.67 24.66 -69.17
CA THR A 1001 4.72 24.43 -70.63
C THR A 1001 4.72 22.96 -71.01
N ASP A 1002 4.55 22.05 -70.05
CA ASP A 1002 4.58 20.62 -70.32
C ASP A 1002 3.37 20.18 -71.16
N VAL A 1003 3.51 19.05 -71.84
CA VAL A 1003 2.49 18.57 -72.80
C VAL A 1003 1.37 17.80 -72.09
N SER A 1004 1.64 17.23 -70.92
CA SER A 1004 0.71 16.39 -70.15
C SER A 1004 1.12 16.35 -68.68
N GLY A 1005 0.19 16.02 -67.78
CA GLY A 1005 0.38 16.03 -66.32
C GLY A 1005 -0.31 17.23 -65.67
N LEU A 1006 -0.18 17.36 -64.35
CA LEU A 1006 -0.70 18.50 -63.59
C LEU A 1006 -0.03 19.81 -64.06
N GLY A 1007 -0.79 20.90 -64.08
CA GLY A 1007 -0.42 22.24 -64.54
C GLY A 1007 -0.24 22.36 -66.07
N SER A 1008 -0.46 21.29 -66.82
CA SER A 1008 -0.31 21.28 -68.28
C SER A 1008 -1.64 21.57 -68.99
N PHE A 1009 -1.56 22.18 -70.18
CA PHE A 1009 -2.75 22.50 -70.97
C PHE A 1009 -3.59 21.25 -71.30
N LEU A 1010 -2.95 20.12 -71.63
CA LEU A 1010 -3.69 18.89 -71.94
C LEU A 1010 -4.25 18.21 -70.69
N GLY A 1011 -3.57 18.33 -69.55
CA GLY A 1011 -4.07 17.84 -68.26
C GLY A 1011 -5.39 18.51 -67.89
N ALA A 1012 -5.40 19.85 -67.87
CA ALA A 1012 -6.58 20.64 -67.54
C ALA A 1012 -7.75 20.38 -68.50
N ILE A 1013 -7.47 20.28 -69.81
CA ILE A 1013 -8.52 20.01 -70.81
C ILE A 1013 -9.10 18.59 -70.66
N ASN A 1014 -8.28 17.60 -70.29
CA ASN A 1014 -8.74 16.21 -70.19
C ASN A 1014 -9.63 15.96 -68.97
N CYS A 1015 -9.42 16.68 -67.86
CA CYS A 1015 -10.22 16.51 -66.64
C CYS A 1015 -11.41 17.49 -66.53
N ALA A 1016 -11.42 18.57 -67.32
CA ALA A 1016 -12.48 19.56 -67.26
C ALA A 1016 -13.87 18.96 -67.57
N GLU A 1017 -14.92 19.60 -67.06
CA GLU A 1017 -16.32 19.28 -67.29
C GLU A 1017 -17.08 20.43 -67.96
N PRO A 1018 -18.30 20.20 -68.51
CA PRO A 1018 -19.10 21.25 -69.12
C PRO A 1018 -19.40 22.41 -68.15
N GLY A 1019 -18.92 23.61 -68.48
CA GLY A 1019 -19.04 24.83 -67.69
C GLY A 1019 -17.72 25.29 -67.06
N ASP A 1020 -16.72 24.40 -67.01
CA ASP A 1020 -15.43 24.69 -66.37
C ASP A 1020 -14.66 25.79 -67.10
N THR A 1021 -13.82 26.46 -66.32
CA THR A 1021 -12.98 27.55 -66.78
C THR A 1021 -11.51 27.19 -66.62
N VAL A 1022 -10.85 26.86 -67.72
CA VAL A 1022 -9.42 26.59 -67.76
C VAL A 1022 -8.65 27.90 -67.82
N ARG A 1023 -7.74 28.12 -66.87
CA ARG A 1023 -7.01 29.39 -66.73
C ARG A 1023 -5.54 29.21 -67.05
N LEU A 1024 -5.06 29.95 -68.04
CA LEU A 1024 -3.63 30.06 -68.34
C LEU A 1024 -3.03 31.09 -67.38
N MET A 1025 -2.18 30.63 -66.47
CA MET A 1025 -1.66 31.42 -65.35
C MET A 1025 -0.54 32.38 -65.82
N SER A 1026 -0.39 33.49 -65.11
CA SER A 1026 0.61 34.53 -65.43
C SER A 1026 2.08 34.06 -65.32
N ASP A 1027 2.33 32.91 -64.68
CA ASP A 1027 3.65 32.24 -64.70
C ASP A 1027 4.12 31.89 -66.13
N LEU A 1028 3.17 31.76 -67.06
CA LEU A 1028 3.42 31.53 -68.48
C LEU A 1028 3.59 32.81 -69.29
N ALA A 1029 3.69 33.98 -68.65
CA ALA A 1029 3.82 35.25 -69.36
C ALA A 1029 5.02 35.23 -70.33
N ASN A 1030 4.73 35.55 -71.60
CA ASN A 1030 5.62 35.55 -72.76
C ASN A 1030 6.19 34.16 -73.13
N GLN A 1031 5.57 33.07 -72.65
CA GLN A 1031 5.97 31.71 -72.97
C GLN A 1031 5.11 31.09 -74.08
N SER A 1032 5.57 29.97 -74.63
CA SER A 1032 4.86 29.18 -75.64
C SER A 1032 4.69 27.74 -75.21
N ILE A 1033 3.45 27.27 -75.13
CA ILE A 1033 3.12 25.86 -74.88
C ILE A 1033 3.18 25.12 -76.21
N ASN A 1034 4.14 24.21 -76.36
CA ASN A 1034 4.38 23.51 -77.62
C ASN A 1034 3.53 22.24 -77.71
N LEU A 1035 2.49 22.28 -78.53
CA LEU A 1035 1.55 21.19 -78.74
C LEU A 1035 1.86 20.47 -80.05
N THR A 1036 1.90 19.14 -80.04
CA THR A 1036 2.26 18.32 -81.21
C THR A 1036 1.08 17.51 -81.77
N ASN A 1037 -0.09 17.55 -81.13
CA ASN A 1037 -1.24 16.74 -81.49
C ASN A 1037 -2.43 17.62 -81.92
N ILE A 1038 -3.42 16.98 -82.54
CA ILE A 1038 -4.75 17.58 -82.69
C ILE A 1038 -5.43 17.50 -81.33
N ILE A 1039 -5.84 18.64 -80.79
CA ILE A 1039 -6.62 18.69 -79.55
C ILE A 1039 -8.07 18.93 -79.94
N THR A 1040 -8.97 18.07 -79.46
CA THR A 1040 -10.41 18.21 -79.72
C THR A 1040 -11.11 18.59 -78.43
N LEU A 1041 -11.75 19.76 -78.40
CA LEU A 1041 -12.62 20.17 -77.32
C LEU A 1041 -14.02 19.60 -77.56
N ASN A 1042 -14.40 18.65 -76.72
CA ASN A 1042 -15.64 17.87 -76.79
C ASN A 1042 -16.68 18.29 -75.73
N GLN A 1043 -16.38 19.30 -74.92
CA GLN A 1043 -17.22 19.77 -73.82
C GLN A 1043 -17.21 21.31 -73.73
N ASP A 1044 -18.27 21.87 -73.13
CA ASP A 1044 -18.45 23.31 -73.04
C ASP A 1044 -17.46 23.89 -72.03
N VAL A 1045 -16.45 24.65 -72.48
CA VAL A 1045 -15.40 25.19 -71.58
C VAL A 1045 -15.06 26.63 -71.90
N ASN A 1046 -14.60 27.35 -70.89
CA ASN A 1046 -14.03 28.68 -71.04
C ASN A 1046 -12.51 28.57 -70.86
N ILE A 1047 -11.73 28.99 -71.84
CA ILE A 1047 -10.27 29.05 -71.74
C ILE A 1047 -9.88 30.52 -71.72
N LEU A 1048 -9.23 30.96 -70.65
CA LEU A 1048 -8.89 32.37 -70.47
C LEU A 1048 -7.45 32.57 -69.99
N ALA A 1049 -6.88 33.71 -70.37
CA ALA A 1049 -5.59 34.24 -69.95
C ALA A 1049 -5.71 35.76 -69.76
N ASP A 1050 -4.80 36.38 -69.01
CA ASP A 1050 -4.65 37.83 -69.08
C ASP A 1050 -4.05 38.20 -70.46
N SER A 1051 -4.74 39.08 -71.19
CA SER A 1051 -4.29 39.58 -72.50
C SER A 1051 -2.91 40.25 -72.49
N THR A 1052 -2.41 40.68 -71.33
CA THR A 1052 -1.08 41.26 -71.17
C THR A 1052 0.03 40.23 -71.02
N ASP A 1053 -0.30 38.97 -70.69
CA ASP A 1053 0.67 37.91 -70.48
C ASP A 1053 1.25 37.37 -71.79
N ASN A 1054 0.65 37.65 -72.95
CA ASN A 1054 1.16 37.22 -74.27
C ASN A 1054 1.46 35.71 -74.38
N ILE A 1055 0.61 34.86 -73.80
CA ILE A 1055 0.77 33.40 -73.82
C ILE A 1055 0.44 32.85 -75.22
N ILE A 1056 1.28 31.93 -75.74
CA ILE A 1056 1.10 31.33 -77.06
C ILE A 1056 0.86 29.82 -76.95
N LEU A 1057 -0.29 29.35 -77.43
CA LEU A 1057 -0.51 27.93 -77.72
C LEU A 1057 0.06 27.62 -79.11
N ASN A 1058 1.25 27.03 -79.14
CA ASN A 1058 2.01 26.78 -80.37
C ASN A 1058 1.86 25.34 -80.85
N PHE A 1059 1.04 25.13 -81.87
CA PHE A 1059 0.88 23.88 -82.60
C PHE A 1059 2.05 23.68 -83.57
N SER A 1060 3.07 22.97 -83.07
CA SER A 1060 4.44 22.97 -83.59
C SER A 1060 4.71 21.98 -84.73
N ILE A 1061 3.71 21.25 -85.23
CA ILE A 1061 3.87 20.36 -86.39
C ILE A 1061 2.75 20.52 -87.43
N SER A 1062 2.93 19.95 -88.63
CA SER A 1062 2.02 20.21 -89.75
C SER A 1062 0.60 19.67 -89.58
N ASN A 1063 0.40 18.69 -88.70
CA ASN A 1063 -0.85 17.98 -88.44
C ASN A 1063 -1.36 18.21 -86.99
N SER A 1064 -1.11 19.38 -86.42
CA SER A 1064 -1.59 19.76 -85.09
C SER A 1064 -2.46 21.02 -85.20
N GLY A 1065 -3.42 21.17 -84.30
CA GLY A 1065 -4.37 22.27 -84.27
C GLY A 1065 -5.49 22.01 -83.28
N LEU A 1066 -6.33 23.02 -83.05
CA LEU A 1066 -7.46 22.94 -82.13
C LEU A 1066 -8.77 22.68 -82.88
N ILE A 1067 -9.55 21.69 -82.48
CA ILE A 1067 -10.85 21.35 -83.07
C ILE A 1067 -11.94 21.48 -82.02
N ILE A 1068 -13.02 22.18 -82.34
CA ILE A 1068 -14.23 22.25 -81.52
C ILE A 1068 -15.24 21.24 -82.09
N ALA A 1069 -15.73 20.34 -81.25
CA ALA A 1069 -16.70 19.33 -81.64
C ALA A 1069 -18.09 19.94 -81.94
N PRO A 1070 -18.94 19.29 -82.76
CA PRO A 1070 -20.30 19.76 -83.02
C PRO A 1070 -21.16 19.81 -81.75
N GLY A 1071 -21.90 20.90 -81.56
CA GLY A 1071 -22.83 21.08 -80.43
C GLY A 1071 -22.20 21.58 -79.13
N VAL A 1072 -20.89 21.84 -79.13
CA VAL A 1072 -20.12 22.34 -77.98
C VAL A 1072 -19.98 23.86 -78.03
N ASN A 1073 -20.03 24.53 -76.87
CA ASN A 1073 -19.83 25.97 -76.71
C ASN A 1073 -18.49 26.25 -76.01
N VAL A 1074 -17.54 26.90 -76.70
CA VAL A 1074 -16.22 27.23 -76.12
C VAL A 1074 -15.98 28.74 -76.12
N SER A 1075 -15.59 29.31 -74.99
CA SER A 1075 -15.12 30.70 -74.92
C SER A 1075 -13.60 30.73 -74.85
N PHE A 1076 -12.98 31.66 -75.57
CA PHE A 1076 -11.55 31.87 -75.59
C PHE A 1076 -11.23 33.35 -75.33
N GLU A 1077 -10.32 33.63 -74.39
CA GLU A 1077 -9.99 35.00 -74.00
C GLU A 1077 -8.51 35.22 -73.69
N GLY A 1078 -7.90 36.24 -74.31
CA GLY A 1078 -6.63 36.82 -73.85
C GLY A 1078 -5.32 36.12 -74.25
N PHE A 1079 -5.31 35.12 -75.14
CA PHE A 1079 -4.06 34.46 -75.56
C PHE A 1079 -3.94 34.30 -77.09
N THR A 1080 -2.80 33.80 -77.55
CA THR A 1080 -2.52 33.57 -78.98
C THR A 1080 -2.58 32.08 -79.31
N ILE A 1081 -3.26 31.72 -80.39
CA ILE A 1081 -3.17 30.39 -81.00
C ILE A 1081 -2.31 30.48 -82.26
N GLN A 1082 -1.24 29.69 -82.33
CA GLN A 1082 -0.33 29.65 -83.46
C GLN A 1082 -0.18 28.23 -83.99
N ALA A 1083 -0.19 28.05 -85.31
CA ALA A 1083 0.17 26.77 -85.94
C ALA A 1083 1.15 26.99 -87.10
N ILE A 1084 2.05 26.02 -87.34
CA ILE A 1084 3.07 26.09 -88.41
C ILE A 1084 2.79 25.14 -89.59
N GLY A 1085 1.54 24.66 -89.72
CA GLY A 1085 1.14 23.57 -90.61
C GLY A 1085 0.14 23.90 -91.72
N THR A 1086 -0.33 22.85 -92.41
CA THR A 1086 -1.39 22.93 -93.44
C THR A 1086 -2.80 22.76 -92.86
N GLN A 1087 -2.93 22.28 -91.63
CA GLN A 1087 -4.21 22.24 -90.91
C GLN A 1087 -4.53 23.60 -90.32
N PRO A 1088 -5.81 24.01 -90.23
CA PRO A 1088 -6.19 25.24 -89.55
C PRO A 1088 -5.72 25.28 -88.11
N SER A 1089 -5.30 26.46 -87.65
CA SER A 1089 -4.94 26.69 -86.24
C SER A 1089 -6.14 26.43 -85.32
N LEU A 1090 -7.34 26.80 -85.79
CA LEU A 1090 -8.60 26.53 -85.12
C LEU A 1090 -9.67 26.08 -86.13
N THR A 1091 -10.27 24.91 -85.88
CA THR A 1091 -11.42 24.39 -86.65
C THR A 1091 -12.64 24.35 -85.74
N ASN A 1092 -13.62 25.20 -86.02
CA ASN A 1092 -14.87 25.26 -85.26
C ASN A 1092 -16.00 24.46 -85.94
N ASN A 1093 -16.49 23.41 -85.28
CA ASN A 1093 -17.74 22.74 -85.66
C ASN A 1093 -18.92 23.01 -84.71
N GLY A 1094 -18.67 23.71 -83.59
CA GLY A 1094 -19.64 24.09 -82.57
C GLY A 1094 -19.82 25.61 -82.49
N SER A 1095 -20.03 26.16 -81.30
CA SER A 1095 -20.15 27.61 -81.09
C SER A 1095 -18.92 28.11 -80.35
N ILE A 1096 -18.25 29.14 -80.86
CA ILE A 1096 -17.14 29.78 -80.16
C ILE A 1096 -17.37 31.25 -79.90
N LYS A 1097 -16.89 31.71 -78.75
CA LYS A 1097 -16.77 33.12 -78.40
C LYS A 1097 -15.29 33.47 -78.26
N ILE A 1098 -14.81 34.46 -79.01
CA ILE A 1098 -13.40 34.87 -78.99
C ILE A 1098 -13.29 36.33 -78.53
N THR A 1099 -12.50 36.56 -77.49
CA THR A 1099 -12.28 37.89 -76.89
C THR A 1099 -10.78 38.21 -76.78
N ASN A 1100 -10.32 39.34 -77.34
CA ASN A 1100 -8.92 39.80 -77.21
C ASN A 1100 -7.83 38.74 -77.55
N MET A 1101 -7.96 38.03 -78.67
CA MET A 1101 -7.01 36.96 -79.03
C MET A 1101 -6.43 37.11 -80.44
N ASP A 1102 -5.22 36.57 -80.62
CA ASP A 1102 -4.59 36.45 -81.94
C ASP A 1102 -4.60 34.99 -82.44
N ILE A 1103 -4.94 34.79 -83.72
CA ILE A 1103 -4.81 33.49 -84.39
C ILE A 1103 -3.83 33.65 -85.54
N ILE A 1104 -2.70 32.96 -85.48
CA ILE A 1104 -1.55 33.14 -86.38
C ILE A 1104 -1.27 31.84 -87.15
N GLN A 1105 -1.27 31.92 -88.49
CA GLN A 1105 -0.82 30.81 -89.33
C GLN A 1105 -0.17 31.28 -90.64
N PRO A 1106 1.00 30.76 -91.01
CA PRO A 1106 1.77 31.18 -92.19
C PRO A 1106 1.21 30.74 -93.55
N LEU A 1107 0.01 30.12 -93.61
CA LEU A 1107 -0.64 29.61 -94.83
C LEU A 1107 -2.17 29.86 -94.76
N ASP A 1108 -2.85 29.87 -95.91
CA ASP A 1108 -4.33 30.01 -96.00
C ASP A 1108 -5.08 29.02 -95.06
N ASN A 1109 -6.17 29.49 -94.42
CA ASN A 1109 -7.07 28.79 -93.49
C ASN A 1109 -6.72 28.85 -91.99
N GLN A 1110 -6.38 30.03 -91.45
CA GLN A 1110 -6.11 30.29 -90.03
C GLN A 1110 -7.24 29.78 -89.10
N LEU A 1111 -8.49 30.01 -89.52
CA LEU A 1111 -9.71 29.64 -88.79
C LEU A 1111 -10.75 29.10 -89.79
N ILE A 1112 -11.24 27.89 -89.55
CA ILE A 1112 -12.35 27.30 -90.31
C ILE A 1112 -13.60 27.25 -89.44
N ASN A 1113 -14.68 27.89 -89.88
CA ASN A 1113 -16.01 27.73 -89.29
C ASN A 1113 -16.87 26.81 -90.17
N SER A 1114 -17.34 25.70 -89.62
CA SER A 1114 -18.21 24.76 -90.34
C SER A 1114 -19.62 25.33 -90.53
N ALA A 1115 -20.43 24.71 -91.39
CA ALA A 1115 -21.81 25.16 -91.65
C ALA A 1115 -22.74 25.02 -90.42
N THR A 1116 -22.38 24.20 -89.44
CA THR A 1116 -23.12 24.03 -88.19
C THR A 1116 -22.57 24.88 -87.06
N GLY A 1117 -21.44 25.57 -87.26
CA GLY A 1117 -20.77 26.34 -86.23
C GLY A 1117 -21.13 27.82 -86.19
N SER A 1118 -21.07 28.42 -85.00
CA SER A 1118 -21.28 29.86 -84.78
C SER A 1118 -20.06 30.52 -84.16
N ILE A 1119 -19.81 31.80 -84.48
CA ILE A 1119 -18.68 32.57 -83.95
C ILE A 1119 -19.18 33.93 -83.48
N GLU A 1120 -18.87 34.27 -82.23
CA GLU A 1120 -18.99 35.62 -81.68
C GLU A 1120 -17.60 36.19 -81.38
N ILE A 1121 -17.34 37.44 -81.78
CA ILE A 1121 -16.02 38.08 -81.64
C ILE A 1121 -16.17 39.38 -80.87
N PHE A 1122 -15.37 39.57 -79.82
CA PHE A 1122 -15.37 40.74 -78.95
C PHE A 1122 -13.95 41.28 -78.76
N GLY A 1123 -13.82 42.60 -78.55
CA GLY A 1123 -12.51 43.22 -78.27
C GLY A 1123 -11.54 43.22 -79.45
N SER A 1124 -10.23 43.15 -79.16
CA SER A 1124 -9.15 43.25 -80.14
C SER A 1124 -8.67 41.86 -80.58
N CYS A 1125 -9.27 41.31 -81.64
CA CYS A 1125 -8.87 40.01 -82.17
C CYS A 1125 -8.22 40.13 -83.55
N ASN A 1126 -7.00 39.61 -83.73
CA ASN A 1126 -6.32 39.63 -85.04
C ASN A 1126 -6.15 38.22 -85.60
N ILE A 1127 -6.51 38.05 -86.87
CA ILE A 1127 -6.15 36.87 -87.66
C ILE A 1127 -4.97 37.29 -88.55
N LYS A 1128 -3.79 36.72 -88.31
CA LYS A 1128 -2.54 37.11 -88.95
C LYS A 1128 -1.95 35.95 -89.77
N GLU A 1129 -1.32 36.29 -90.89
CA GLU A 1129 -0.47 35.40 -91.69
C GLU A 1129 0.97 35.45 -91.18
#